data_AF-A0A126P8Y2-F1
#
_entry.id   AF-A0A126P8Y2-F1
#
_cell.length_a   1.000
_cell.length_b   1.000
_cell.length_c   1.000
_cell.angle_alpha   90.00
_cell.angle_beta   90.00
_cell.angle_gamma   90.00
#
_symmetry.space_group_name_H-M   'P 1'
#
loop_
_entity.id
_entity.type
_entity.pdbx_description
1 polymer ?
#
loop_
_entity_poly.entity_id
_entity_poly.type
_entity_poly.pdbx_seq_one_letter_code
_entity_poly.pdbx_strand_id
1 'polypeptide(L)'
;MDLKRINRRAAAALAGAGLLLAAAPRPGPPAVLRKDLKKDFGAVGDGRTNDQAAFGRAAAFFNARALTPDGAAPAVLFVPRGVYVVGAQAAGPNGYRWGADVLPLVGCRNLTVAGVDSGRTEIHYAAGLPYGSFDPATGRAFQPPGYFTDRAYAASGGTCVRLERCENVVVADLALNGNSPQLAVGGAWGDTGIQLPFDGVFVADSRGVTLRRVAVHHFGRDGAQVLNHLATGLADPARENIRFENSTFDYNGRQGLSLTGVHGFRAENCSFSHTARAHNAGLGRAVFSNPAAGVDVEPEGGTVAHLAFVGCRFVDNGGQGLVSDRPAGPHPPATADVRLVDCTLWGTTNWSAWVTQPGFAFENCRVYGAFVHGCAAATAAEATRFTGCTFEDRPYAGRPALGPGLLLSDRHARGLRFAGCRFVAARGALLRAVPLAVDAADSAAAFHFRACVFEWNASGAVGPAALLAGPVFSGTTVFRNGPEPAARLAGAPASRAAAFVFGDARAPLPAVLQAPGRLELRVRRAGTLVRGHFDVGRGPGRATDSAQVAVGAGHTLALAAAEAGDTATLYLGPTARLVVERGGALELRRYARVVVAGELVVEAGAYYARDPLATVRTVGRGQLRVSSAAVLALPPAAQR
;
A
#
# COMPACT_ATOMS: atom_id res chain seq x y z
N MET A 1 -18.29 -38.72 -29.41
CA MET A 1 -17.45 -39.92 -29.22
C MET A 1 -17.31 -40.14 -27.74
N ASP A 2 -17.65 -41.35 -27.28
CA ASP A 2 -17.65 -41.74 -25.86
C ASP A 2 -16.51 -42.73 -25.63
N LEU A 3 -15.76 -42.56 -24.54
CA LEU A 3 -14.57 -43.37 -24.21
C LEU A 3 -14.64 -43.85 -22.76
N LYS A 4 -15.53 -44.81 -22.53
CA LYS A 4 -15.56 -45.68 -21.36
C LYS A 4 -15.35 -47.14 -21.77
N ARG A 5 -14.63 -47.89 -20.92
CA ARG A 5 -14.45 -49.36 -20.91
C ARG A 5 -13.49 -49.99 -21.93
N ILE A 6 -12.19 -49.94 -21.61
CA ILE A 6 -11.23 -51.06 -21.71
C ILE A 6 -10.34 -50.94 -20.44
N ASN A 7 -10.03 -51.96 -19.62
CA ASN A 7 -10.36 -53.40 -19.60
C ASN A 7 -10.66 -53.88 -18.14
N ARG A 8 -11.12 -55.13 -17.96
CA ARG A 8 -11.07 -55.93 -16.72
C ARG A 8 -11.01 -57.42 -17.11
N ARG A 9 -9.81 -58.03 -17.16
CA ARG A 9 -9.54 -59.49 -17.10
C ARG A 9 -8.05 -59.79 -17.36
N ALA A 10 -7.25 -59.86 -16.29
CA ALA A 10 -5.93 -60.51 -16.25
C ALA A 10 -5.38 -60.46 -14.80
N ALA A 11 -5.98 -61.25 -13.89
CA ALA A 11 -5.54 -61.31 -12.49
C ALA A 11 -5.94 -62.66 -11.85
N ALA A 12 -5.26 -63.72 -12.28
CA ALA A 12 -5.26 -65.03 -11.63
C ALA A 12 -3.95 -65.75 -11.96
N ALA A 13 -3.48 -66.60 -11.04
CA ALA A 13 -2.25 -67.41 -11.13
C ALA A 13 -0.91 -66.66 -11.14
N LEU A 14 -0.47 -66.23 -9.96
CA LEU A 14 0.95 -66.34 -9.53
C LEU A 14 1.00 -66.34 -8.00
N ALA A 15 0.74 -67.51 -7.42
CA ALA A 15 0.96 -67.78 -6.00
C ALA A 15 2.27 -68.57 -5.87
N GLY A 16 3.24 -68.03 -5.14
CA GLY A 16 4.52 -68.68 -4.89
C GLY A 16 5.56 -67.71 -4.31
N ALA A 17 6.33 -68.16 -3.32
CA ALA A 17 7.40 -67.42 -2.63
C ALA A 17 6.96 -66.11 -1.93
N GLY A 18 6.21 -66.26 -0.83
CA GLY A 18 6.04 -65.19 0.15
C GLY A 18 7.35 -64.93 0.92
N LEU A 19 8.18 -64.02 0.42
CA LEU A 19 9.35 -63.54 1.13
C LEU A 19 8.90 -62.64 2.30
N LEU A 20 9.02 -63.13 3.54
CA LEU A 20 8.79 -62.36 4.75
C LEU A 20 9.88 -61.30 4.92
N LEU A 21 9.78 -60.21 4.15
CA LEU A 21 10.47 -58.96 4.44
C LEU A 21 9.89 -58.40 5.73
N ALA A 22 10.52 -58.73 6.86
CA ALA A 22 10.26 -58.10 8.13
C ALA A 22 10.36 -56.58 7.93
N ALA A 23 9.23 -55.88 8.07
CA ALA A 23 9.18 -54.44 7.89
C ALA A 23 10.12 -53.81 8.93
N ALA A 24 11.26 -53.27 8.46
CA ALA A 24 12.21 -52.61 9.33
C ALA A 24 11.46 -51.55 10.16
N PRO A 25 11.67 -51.51 11.49
CA PRO A 25 10.93 -50.59 12.34
C PRO A 25 11.12 -49.18 11.80
N ARG A 26 10.00 -48.47 11.54
CA ARG A 26 10.06 -47.08 11.07
C ARG A 26 10.93 -46.30 12.06
N PRO A 27 11.98 -45.59 11.60
CA PRO A 27 12.79 -44.79 12.50
C PRO A 27 11.86 -43.80 13.21
N GLY A 28 12.01 -43.72 14.54
CA GLY A 28 11.26 -42.75 15.34
C GLY A 28 11.53 -41.32 14.87
N PRO A 29 10.66 -40.35 15.23
CA PRO A 29 10.93 -38.95 14.93
C PRO A 29 12.31 -38.56 15.46
N PRO A 30 13.13 -37.82 14.67
CA PRO A 30 14.49 -37.47 15.07
C PRO A 30 14.48 -36.68 16.39
N ALA A 31 15.44 -36.99 17.26
CA ALA A 31 15.57 -36.29 18.54
C ALA A 31 15.82 -34.79 18.31
N VAL A 32 15.05 -33.95 19.00
CA VAL A 32 15.15 -32.49 18.90
C VAL A 32 16.13 -31.99 19.96
N LEU A 33 17.22 -31.34 19.54
CA LEU A 33 18.14 -30.69 20.47
C LEU A 33 17.42 -29.51 21.15
N ARG A 34 17.34 -29.50 22.47
CA ARG A 34 16.71 -28.40 23.23
C ARG A 34 17.73 -27.74 24.16
N LYS A 35 17.74 -26.41 24.16
CA LYS A 35 18.50 -25.56 25.07
C LYS A 35 17.58 -24.53 25.72
N ASP A 36 17.82 -24.21 26.98
CA ASP A 36 17.08 -23.26 27.80
C ASP A 36 18.00 -22.07 28.14
N LEU A 37 17.57 -20.84 27.80
CA LEU A 37 18.43 -19.66 27.94
C LEU A 37 18.91 -19.42 29.38
N LYS A 38 18.11 -19.75 30.39
CA LYS A 38 18.50 -19.60 31.80
C LYS A 38 19.43 -20.73 32.22
N LYS A 39 19.06 -21.98 31.93
CA LYS A 39 19.79 -23.17 32.42
C LYS A 39 21.11 -23.44 31.69
N ASP A 40 21.11 -23.36 30.36
CA ASP A 40 22.27 -23.70 29.54
C ASP A 40 23.21 -22.51 29.30
N PHE A 41 22.68 -21.28 29.31
CA PHE A 41 23.44 -20.08 28.97
C PHE A 41 23.52 -19.03 30.08
N GLY A 42 22.84 -19.25 31.22
CA GLY A 42 23.00 -18.44 32.43
C GLY A 42 22.32 -17.06 32.38
N ALA A 43 21.23 -16.91 31.61
CA ALA A 43 20.41 -15.70 31.67
C ALA A 43 19.54 -15.66 32.95
N VAL A 44 19.26 -14.45 33.45
CA VAL A 44 18.47 -14.23 34.67
C VAL A 44 17.02 -13.83 34.31
N GLY A 45 16.82 -12.90 33.39
CA GLY A 45 15.48 -12.46 32.95
C GLY A 45 14.63 -11.84 34.06
N ASP A 46 15.23 -11.00 34.91
CA ASP A 46 14.64 -10.32 36.08
C ASP A 46 14.27 -8.83 35.84
N GLY A 47 14.44 -8.33 34.61
CA GLY A 47 14.24 -6.93 34.25
C GLY A 47 15.33 -5.97 34.76
N ARG A 48 16.49 -6.48 35.20
CA ARG A 48 17.59 -5.66 35.77
C ARG A 48 18.97 -6.12 35.32
N THR A 49 19.22 -7.42 35.35
CA THR A 49 20.49 -8.04 34.98
C THR A 49 20.68 -7.97 33.48
N ASN A 50 21.86 -7.50 33.03
CA ASN A 50 22.18 -7.46 31.60
C ASN A 50 22.55 -8.85 31.09
N ASP A 51 21.60 -9.49 30.40
CA ASP A 51 21.65 -10.84 29.86
C ASP A 51 22.33 -10.93 28.47
N GLN A 52 22.89 -9.83 27.94
CA GLN A 52 23.60 -9.81 26.64
C GLN A 52 24.62 -10.96 26.50
N ALA A 53 25.40 -11.23 27.55
CA ALA A 53 26.42 -12.27 27.53
C ALA A 53 25.82 -13.69 27.44
N ALA A 54 24.59 -13.91 27.94
CA ALA A 54 23.91 -15.19 27.83
C ALA A 54 23.37 -15.42 26.40
N PHE A 55 22.79 -14.38 25.77
CA PHE A 55 22.42 -14.45 24.35
C PHE A 55 23.64 -14.64 23.44
N GLY A 56 24.76 -13.96 23.71
CA GLY A 56 26.02 -14.15 22.99
C GLY A 56 26.56 -15.59 23.08
N ARG A 57 26.48 -16.22 24.27
CA ARG A 57 26.81 -17.65 24.44
C ARG A 57 25.86 -18.57 23.66
N ALA A 58 24.56 -18.27 23.66
CA ALA A 58 23.58 -19.02 22.88
C ALA A 58 23.83 -18.93 21.37
N ALA A 59 24.10 -17.72 20.86
CA ALA A 59 24.49 -17.47 19.47
C ALA A 59 25.72 -18.29 19.08
N ALA A 60 26.80 -18.20 19.87
CA ALA A 60 28.04 -18.93 19.62
C ALA A 60 27.82 -20.46 19.57
N PHE A 61 26.99 -21.01 20.46
CA PHE A 61 26.65 -22.44 20.46
C PHE A 61 25.93 -22.88 19.18
N PHE A 62 24.90 -22.13 18.74
CA PHE A 62 24.15 -22.50 17.53
C PHE A 62 24.94 -22.25 16.24
N ASN A 63 25.78 -21.21 16.19
CA ASN A 63 26.68 -20.95 15.07
C ASN A 63 27.76 -22.03 14.96
N ALA A 64 28.36 -22.47 16.07
CA ALA A 64 29.31 -23.59 16.05
C ALA A 64 28.64 -24.89 15.57
N ARG A 65 27.42 -25.17 16.05
CA ARG A 65 26.61 -26.31 15.59
C ARG A 65 26.29 -26.23 14.08
N ALA A 66 26.05 -25.05 13.53
CA ALA A 66 25.72 -24.90 12.11
C ALA A 66 26.81 -25.43 11.16
N LEU A 67 28.07 -25.41 11.61
CA LEU A 67 29.25 -25.90 10.91
C LEU A 67 29.41 -27.42 10.94
N THR A 68 28.61 -28.15 11.74
CA THR A 68 28.67 -29.61 11.87
C THR A 68 27.52 -30.29 11.12
N PRO A 69 27.59 -31.61 10.85
CA PRO A 69 26.46 -32.38 10.31
C PRO A 69 25.20 -32.27 11.19
N ASP A 70 25.37 -32.21 12.52
CA ASP A 70 24.27 -32.04 13.47
C ASP A 70 23.50 -30.73 13.27
N GLY A 71 24.10 -29.74 12.61
CA GLY A 71 23.46 -28.49 12.20
C GLY A 71 22.19 -28.69 11.37
N ALA A 72 22.06 -29.81 10.66
CA ALA A 72 20.87 -30.16 9.89
C ALA A 72 19.71 -30.75 10.73
N ALA A 73 19.95 -31.22 11.95
CA ALA A 73 18.88 -31.74 12.82
C ALA A 73 17.92 -30.61 13.29
N PRO A 74 16.72 -30.93 13.79
CA PRO A 74 15.87 -29.92 14.45
C PRO A 74 16.45 -29.48 15.80
N ALA A 75 16.45 -28.17 16.07
CA ALA A 75 16.89 -27.62 17.35
C ALA A 75 15.98 -26.50 17.88
N VAL A 76 15.96 -26.32 19.20
CA VAL A 76 15.17 -25.28 19.89
C VAL A 76 16.03 -24.55 20.93
N LEU A 77 16.12 -23.22 20.79
CA LEU A 77 16.45 -22.31 21.88
C LEU A 77 15.13 -21.86 22.54
N PHE A 78 14.89 -22.31 23.76
CA PHE A 78 13.77 -21.88 24.57
C PHE A 78 14.20 -20.71 25.46
N VAL A 79 13.43 -19.62 25.42
CA VAL A 79 13.58 -18.45 26.28
C VAL A 79 12.46 -18.49 27.33
N PRO A 80 12.74 -18.87 28.60
CA PRO A 80 11.70 -18.91 29.62
C PRO A 80 11.08 -17.53 29.89
N ARG A 81 9.95 -17.48 30.59
CA ARG A 81 9.34 -16.20 31.02
C ARG A 81 10.34 -15.27 31.74
N GLY A 82 10.21 -13.97 31.52
CA GLY A 82 11.07 -12.94 32.09
C GLY A 82 11.25 -11.74 31.16
N VAL A 83 11.84 -10.68 31.73
CA VAL A 83 12.33 -9.52 30.98
C VAL A 83 13.84 -9.58 31.00
N TYR A 84 14.46 -9.77 29.84
CA TYR A 84 15.90 -9.93 29.70
C TYR A 84 16.50 -8.61 29.24
N VAL A 85 17.19 -7.90 30.14
CA VAL A 85 17.80 -6.61 29.79
C VAL A 85 19.04 -6.89 28.92
N VAL A 86 19.17 -6.20 27.80
CA VAL A 86 20.25 -6.42 26.82
C VAL A 86 20.81 -5.09 26.30
N GLY A 87 21.76 -5.15 25.38
CA GLY A 87 22.47 -3.99 24.85
C GLY A 87 23.82 -3.85 25.53
N ALA A 88 24.87 -3.93 24.72
CA ALA A 88 26.24 -3.60 25.09
C ALA A 88 26.88 -2.78 23.96
N GLN A 89 27.58 -1.72 24.32
CA GLN A 89 28.24 -0.83 23.38
C GLN A 89 29.72 -0.65 23.72
N ALA A 90 30.58 -0.85 22.74
CA ALA A 90 32.01 -0.63 22.86
C ALA A 90 32.46 0.55 21.98
N ALA A 91 33.46 1.30 22.44
CA ALA A 91 34.23 2.16 21.54
C ALA A 91 35.09 1.26 20.63
N GLY A 92 35.27 1.64 19.36
CA GLY A 92 36.06 0.84 18.43
C GLY A 92 36.15 1.44 17.03
N PRO A 93 36.72 0.71 16.05
CA PRO A 93 36.90 1.20 14.67
C PRO A 93 35.59 1.48 13.93
N ASN A 94 34.46 1.01 14.48
CA ASN A 94 33.12 1.27 13.94
C ASN A 94 32.44 2.50 14.56
N GLY A 95 32.99 3.05 15.66
CA GLY A 95 32.65 4.39 16.14
C GLY A 95 32.72 4.62 17.65
N TYR A 96 32.21 5.78 18.08
CA TYR A 96 32.16 6.23 19.48
C TYR A 96 31.55 5.18 20.41
N ARG A 97 30.39 4.61 20.04
CA ARG A 97 29.69 3.57 20.81
C ARG A 97 28.97 2.59 19.88
N TRP A 98 29.69 1.59 19.39
CA TRP A 98 29.09 0.58 18.51
C TRP A 98 28.39 -0.53 19.31
N GLY A 99 27.12 -0.75 19.02
CA GLY A 99 26.29 -1.79 19.65
C GLY A 99 26.59 -3.19 19.12
N ALA A 100 26.58 -4.16 20.03
CA ALA A 100 26.64 -5.58 19.67
C ALA A 100 25.25 -6.13 19.35
N ASP A 101 25.13 -6.93 18.28
CA ASP A 101 23.94 -7.73 18.01
C ASP A 101 23.65 -8.66 19.21
N VAL A 102 22.39 -8.79 19.65
CA VAL A 102 22.01 -9.57 20.84
C VAL A 102 22.06 -11.06 20.54
N LEU A 103 21.38 -11.50 19.48
CA LEU A 103 21.35 -12.88 19.01
C LEU A 103 21.75 -12.97 17.52
N PRO A 104 23.05 -12.88 17.19
CA PRO A 104 23.57 -13.03 15.82
C PRO A 104 23.71 -14.51 15.42
N LEU A 105 22.75 -15.00 14.64
CA LEU A 105 22.71 -16.37 14.12
C LEU A 105 23.17 -16.38 12.66
N VAL A 106 24.22 -17.16 12.37
CA VAL A 106 24.86 -17.24 11.06
C VAL A 106 24.93 -18.70 10.62
N GLY A 107 24.46 -18.99 9.40
CA GLY A 107 24.46 -20.36 8.84
C GLY A 107 23.49 -21.33 9.53
N CYS A 108 22.69 -20.87 10.50
CA CYS A 108 21.85 -21.72 11.33
C CYS A 108 20.73 -22.37 10.52
N ARG A 109 20.52 -23.67 10.74
CA ARG A 109 19.53 -24.49 10.04
C ARG A 109 18.59 -25.20 11.02
N ASN A 110 17.31 -25.29 10.64
CA ASN A 110 16.25 -26.01 11.36
C ASN A 110 16.16 -25.63 12.85
N LEU A 111 16.31 -24.34 13.16
CA LEU A 111 16.37 -23.78 14.51
C LEU A 111 15.09 -23.00 14.85
N THR A 112 14.48 -23.30 16.00
CA THR A 112 13.42 -22.46 16.58
C THR A 112 13.96 -21.69 17.79
N VAL A 113 13.83 -20.36 17.79
CA VAL A 113 13.98 -19.50 18.96
C VAL A 113 12.57 -19.16 19.46
N ALA A 114 12.18 -19.68 20.62
CA ALA A 114 10.81 -19.54 21.11
C ALA A 114 10.77 -19.07 22.57
N GLY A 115 9.96 -18.04 22.84
CA GLY A 115 9.55 -17.67 24.18
C GLY A 115 8.38 -18.50 24.70
N VAL A 116 7.72 -18.01 25.74
CA VAL A 116 6.42 -18.55 26.22
C VAL A 116 5.26 -17.90 25.46
N ASP A 117 5.33 -16.58 25.32
CA ASP A 117 4.45 -15.69 24.55
C ASP A 117 5.02 -14.26 24.64
N SER A 118 4.65 -13.41 23.68
CA SER A 118 5.07 -12.01 23.59
C SER A 118 4.51 -11.09 24.69
N GLY A 119 3.63 -11.57 25.57
CA GLY A 119 3.18 -10.82 26.76
C GLY A 119 3.95 -11.13 28.03
N ARG A 120 4.77 -12.20 28.05
CA ARG A 120 5.46 -12.71 29.26
C ARG A 120 6.94 -13.05 29.05
N THR A 121 7.44 -12.94 27.82
CA THR A 121 8.86 -13.14 27.47
C THR A 121 9.33 -11.99 26.61
N GLU A 122 10.17 -11.11 27.18
CA GLU A 122 10.61 -9.87 26.54
C GLU A 122 12.13 -9.75 26.55
N ILE A 123 12.71 -9.38 25.40
CA ILE A 123 14.11 -8.96 25.27
C ILE A 123 14.12 -7.44 25.19
N HIS A 124 14.69 -6.77 26.19
CA HIS A 124 14.53 -5.33 26.43
C HIS A 124 15.88 -4.61 26.45
N TYR A 125 16.08 -3.66 25.54
CA TYR A 125 17.30 -2.85 25.51
C TYR A 125 17.43 -1.94 26.75
N ALA A 126 18.63 -1.89 27.30
CA ALA A 126 18.95 -1.08 28.47
C ALA A 126 18.66 0.41 28.24
N ALA A 127 18.26 1.09 29.33
CA ALA A 127 18.04 2.54 29.32
C ALA A 127 19.36 3.30 29.08
N GLY A 128 19.26 4.49 28.50
CA GLY A 128 20.37 5.45 28.39
C GLY A 128 21.42 5.14 27.33
N LEU A 129 21.26 4.09 26.51
CA LEU A 129 22.18 3.77 25.41
C LEU A 129 22.25 4.94 24.41
N PRO A 130 23.46 5.47 24.11
CA PRO A 130 23.69 6.39 22.99
C PRO A 130 23.20 5.86 21.64
N TYR A 131 22.46 6.67 20.89
CA TYR A 131 22.04 6.36 19.51
C TYR A 131 22.06 7.62 18.62
N GLY A 132 22.77 7.58 17.49
CA GLY A 132 22.98 8.73 16.60
C GLY A 132 24.41 9.28 16.66
N SER A 133 24.59 10.56 16.30
CA SER A 133 25.89 11.23 16.27
C SER A 133 26.25 11.90 17.60
N PHE A 134 27.45 11.59 18.11
CA PHE A 134 28.01 12.15 19.34
C PHE A 134 29.45 12.61 19.10
N ASP A 135 29.83 13.75 19.66
CA ASP A 135 31.21 14.23 19.67
C ASP A 135 32.07 13.26 20.51
N PRO A 136 33.07 12.59 19.92
CA PRO A 136 33.86 11.58 20.64
C PRO A 136 34.74 12.16 21.74
N ALA A 137 35.07 13.45 21.70
CA ALA A 137 35.90 14.11 22.71
C ALA A 137 35.07 14.54 23.95
N THR A 138 33.81 14.96 23.75
CA THR A 138 32.95 15.46 24.85
C THR A 138 31.83 14.51 25.27
N GLY A 139 31.53 13.49 24.46
CA GLY A 139 30.38 12.59 24.65
C GLY A 139 29.01 13.25 24.50
N ARG A 140 28.96 14.49 23.99
CA ARG A 140 27.71 15.24 23.80
C ARG A 140 27.11 14.94 22.43
N ALA A 141 25.79 15.07 22.31
CA ALA A 141 25.09 14.95 21.03
C ALA A 141 25.67 15.96 20.02
N PHE A 142 26.10 15.48 18.86
CA PHE A 142 26.66 16.29 17.78
C PHE A 142 25.64 16.41 16.65
N GLN A 143 25.29 17.64 16.26
CA GLN A 143 24.31 17.92 15.21
C GLN A 143 25.04 18.35 13.92
N PRO A 144 25.29 17.42 12.98
CA PRO A 144 25.96 17.75 11.72
C PRO A 144 25.06 18.54 10.77
N PRO A 145 25.64 19.38 9.88
CA PRO A 145 24.90 19.99 8.79
C PRO A 145 24.71 19.01 7.62
N GLY A 146 23.47 18.56 7.39
CA GLY A 146 23.12 17.73 6.24
C GLY A 146 23.60 16.29 6.34
N TYR A 147 24.05 15.72 5.21
CA TYR A 147 24.51 14.33 5.13
C TYR A 147 25.78 14.11 5.97
N PHE A 148 25.78 13.10 6.84
CA PHE A 148 26.89 12.85 7.75
C PHE A 148 27.08 11.39 8.13
N THR A 149 28.30 10.87 7.92
CA THR A 149 28.65 9.46 8.17
C THR A 149 30.08 9.25 8.70
N ASP A 150 30.65 10.22 9.44
CA ASP A 150 31.98 10.06 10.07
C ASP A 150 31.91 9.07 11.24
N ARG A 151 32.48 7.87 11.05
CA ARG A 151 32.42 6.76 12.01
C ARG A 151 32.87 7.16 13.40
N ALA A 152 33.81 8.10 13.55
CA ALA A 152 34.26 8.55 14.87
C ALA A 152 33.11 9.04 15.77
N TYR A 153 31.99 9.51 15.21
CA TYR A 153 30.84 10.03 15.93
C TYR A 153 29.69 9.02 16.13
N ALA A 154 29.79 7.81 15.57
CA ALA A 154 28.66 6.87 15.52
C ALA A 154 28.34 6.21 16.87
N ALA A 155 27.08 6.27 17.27
CA ALA A 155 26.50 5.45 18.33
C ALA A 155 25.33 4.59 17.82
N SER A 156 25.45 3.26 17.90
CA SER A 156 24.48 2.30 17.33
C SER A 156 23.96 1.32 18.39
N GLY A 157 22.72 0.84 18.25
CA GLY A 157 22.15 -0.16 19.15
C GLY A 157 22.54 -1.60 18.80
N GLY A 158 22.84 -1.87 17.52
CA GLY A 158 22.95 -3.23 17.00
C GLY A 158 21.57 -3.88 16.81
N THR A 159 21.54 -5.13 16.36
CA THR A 159 20.33 -5.87 16.03
C THR A 159 19.90 -6.79 17.17
N CYS A 160 18.61 -6.85 17.52
CA CYS A 160 18.16 -7.79 18.54
C CYS A 160 18.25 -9.26 18.05
N VAL A 161 17.69 -9.58 16.88
CA VAL A 161 17.84 -10.90 16.26
C VAL A 161 18.34 -10.74 14.83
N ARG A 162 19.56 -11.23 14.56
CA ARG A 162 20.13 -11.22 13.22
C ARG A 162 20.20 -12.63 12.67
N LEU A 163 19.63 -12.85 11.50
CA LEU A 163 19.56 -14.13 10.80
C LEU A 163 20.29 -13.98 9.46
N GLU A 164 21.52 -14.49 9.39
CA GLU A 164 22.36 -14.39 8.20
C GLU A 164 22.63 -15.79 7.62
N ARG A 165 22.41 -15.98 6.32
CA ARG A 165 22.64 -17.27 5.62
C ARG A 165 21.95 -18.47 6.30
N CYS A 166 20.79 -18.22 6.92
CA CYS A 166 20.04 -19.19 7.70
C CYS A 166 18.99 -19.93 6.84
N GLU A 167 18.59 -21.14 7.28
CA GLU A 167 17.57 -21.94 6.61
C GLU A 167 16.54 -22.52 7.60
N ASN A 168 15.25 -22.38 7.31
CA ASN A 168 14.16 -22.94 8.13
C ASN A 168 14.25 -22.52 9.61
N VAL A 169 14.46 -21.23 9.85
CA VAL A 169 14.56 -20.65 11.20
C VAL A 169 13.23 -20.02 11.61
N VAL A 170 12.76 -20.34 12.82
CA VAL A 170 11.54 -19.77 13.40
C VAL A 170 11.90 -18.93 14.60
N VAL A 171 11.44 -17.68 14.66
CA VAL A 171 11.42 -16.85 15.87
C VAL A 171 9.97 -16.67 16.28
N ALA A 172 9.61 -17.06 17.49
CA ALA A 172 8.21 -17.05 17.91
C ALA A 172 8.01 -16.69 19.38
N ASP A 173 6.81 -16.18 19.70
CA ASP A 173 6.31 -16.08 21.07
C ASP A 173 7.19 -15.19 21.98
N LEU A 174 7.68 -14.07 21.43
CA LEU A 174 8.63 -13.13 22.05
C LEU A 174 8.23 -11.67 21.84
N ALA A 175 8.46 -10.82 22.84
CA ALA A 175 8.58 -9.39 22.66
C ALA A 175 10.06 -8.99 22.47
N LEU A 176 10.32 -8.11 21.51
CA LEU A 176 11.61 -7.46 21.27
C LEU A 176 11.37 -5.97 21.46
N ASN A 177 12.08 -5.34 22.40
CA ASN A 177 11.86 -3.96 22.81
C ASN A 177 13.17 -3.16 22.75
N GLY A 178 13.27 -2.26 21.76
CA GLY A 178 14.45 -1.40 21.57
C GLY A 178 14.54 -0.21 22.55
N ASN A 179 13.53 0.00 23.41
CA ASN A 179 13.51 1.04 24.45
C ASN A 179 13.75 2.48 23.96
N SER A 180 13.34 2.82 22.73
CA SER A 180 13.51 4.15 22.13
C SER A 180 13.10 5.36 23.00
N PRO A 181 12.08 5.29 23.89
CA PRO A 181 11.75 6.40 24.80
C PRO A 181 12.84 6.75 25.81
N GLN A 182 13.75 5.83 26.12
CA GLN A 182 14.77 5.96 27.16
C GLN A 182 16.22 6.03 26.61
N LEU A 183 16.40 6.10 25.29
CA LEU A 183 17.72 6.26 24.68
C LEU A 183 18.31 7.66 24.95
N ALA A 184 19.63 7.73 25.06
CA ALA A 184 20.35 8.99 24.88
C ALA A 184 20.49 9.22 23.37
N VAL A 185 19.70 10.12 22.79
CA VAL A 185 19.70 10.33 21.34
C VAL A 185 20.63 11.48 20.95
N GLY A 186 21.51 11.21 19.99
CA GLY A 186 22.48 12.13 19.40
C GLY A 186 21.88 12.99 18.29
N GLY A 187 22.73 13.50 17.40
CA GLY A 187 22.27 14.11 16.15
C GLY A 187 22.14 13.13 15.00
N ALA A 188 21.84 13.70 13.83
CA ALA A 188 21.60 12.95 12.60
C ALA A 188 22.80 12.10 12.16
N TRP A 189 22.51 10.99 11.48
CA TRP A 189 23.46 10.09 10.84
C TRP A 189 22.86 9.55 9.54
N GLY A 190 23.59 9.66 8.45
CA GLY A 190 23.11 9.42 7.09
C GLY A 190 22.61 10.72 6.46
N ASP A 191 21.65 10.60 5.54
CA ASP A 191 20.98 11.70 4.85
C ASP A 191 19.76 12.24 5.62
N THR A 192 19.01 11.36 6.29
CA THR A 192 17.68 11.67 6.83
C THR A 192 17.42 11.04 8.20
N GLY A 193 17.63 11.82 9.27
CA GLY A 193 17.46 11.33 10.64
C GLY A 193 18.66 10.51 11.10
N ILE A 194 18.45 9.36 11.74
CA ILE A 194 19.50 8.44 12.18
C ILE A 194 19.33 7.09 11.46
N GLN A 195 20.34 6.73 10.67
CA GLN A 195 20.37 5.53 9.81
C GLN A 195 21.31 4.42 10.36
N LEU A 196 21.73 4.52 11.63
CA LEU A 196 22.61 3.54 12.30
C LEU A 196 21.88 2.25 12.68
N PRO A 197 22.55 1.08 12.71
CA PRO A 197 21.92 -0.19 13.10
C PRO A 197 21.30 -0.11 14.49
N PHE A 198 19.98 -0.30 14.55
CA PHE A 198 19.23 -0.46 15.78
C PHE A 198 17.88 -1.11 15.49
N ASP A 199 17.91 -2.36 15.03
CA ASP A 199 16.74 -3.06 14.50
C ASP A 199 16.29 -4.22 15.37
N GLY A 200 15.00 -4.52 15.35
CA GLY A 200 14.45 -5.69 16.05
C GLY A 200 14.87 -7.00 15.40
N VAL A 201 14.63 -7.14 14.09
CA VAL A 201 15.05 -8.33 13.33
C VAL A 201 15.73 -7.95 12.02
N PHE A 202 16.91 -8.49 11.76
CA PHE A 202 17.59 -8.36 10.46
C PHE A 202 17.70 -9.74 9.80
N VAL A 203 17.20 -9.87 8.57
CA VAL A 203 17.29 -11.11 7.78
C VAL A 203 18.11 -10.84 6.53
N ALA A 204 19.20 -11.57 6.35
CA ALA A 204 20.04 -11.50 5.16
C ALA A 204 20.47 -12.87 4.64
N ASP A 205 20.54 -12.98 3.32
CA ASP A 205 20.81 -14.17 2.52
C ASP A 205 20.19 -15.49 3.03
N SER A 206 18.99 -15.41 3.61
CA SER A 206 18.35 -16.51 4.34
C SER A 206 17.08 -17.02 3.65
N ARG A 207 16.69 -18.28 3.92
CA ARG A 207 15.48 -18.92 3.39
C ARG A 207 14.64 -19.59 4.49
N GLY A 208 13.33 -19.70 4.28
CA GLY A 208 12.41 -20.37 5.20
C GLY A 208 12.31 -19.73 6.59
N VAL A 209 12.60 -18.43 6.69
CA VAL A 209 12.54 -17.69 7.97
C VAL A 209 11.09 -17.36 8.32
N THR A 210 10.67 -17.66 9.55
CA THR A 210 9.33 -17.35 10.04
C THR A 210 9.36 -16.55 11.36
N LEU A 211 8.71 -15.39 11.40
CA LEU A 211 8.46 -14.59 12.61
C LEU A 211 6.99 -14.72 13.03
N ARG A 212 6.68 -15.44 14.11
CA ARG A 212 5.29 -15.80 14.47
C ARG A 212 4.90 -15.39 15.88
N ARG A 213 3.83 -14.60 16.03
CA ARG A 213 3.37 -14.06 17.32
C ARG A 213 4.48 -13.34 18.08
N VAL A 214 5.27 -12.54 17.34
CA VAL A 214 6.26 -11.65 17.94
C VAL A 214 5.72 -10.24 18.03
N ALA A 215 6.11 -9.51 19.07
CA ALA A 215 5.87 -8.07 19.19
C ALA A 215 7.23 -7.37 19.12
N VAL A 216 7.44 -6.52 18.12
CA VAL A 216 8.74 -5.91 17.82
C VAL A 216 8.57 -4.40 17.81
N HIS A 217 9.05 -3.73 18.85
CA HIS A 217 8.67 -2.35 19.08
C HIS A 217 9.75 -1.47 19.71
N HIS A 218 9.56 -0.16 19.56
CA HIS A 218 10.40 0.87 20.16
C HIS A 218 11.89 0.75 19.77
N PHE A 219 12.19 0.25 18.57
CA PHE A 219 13.54 0.25 18.02
C PHE A 219 13.95 1.63 17.48
N GLY A 220 15.25 1.94 17.54
CA GLY A 220 15.78 3.22 17.07
C GLY A 220 15.75 3.37 15.55
N ARG A 221 15.87 2.26 14.81
CA ARG A 221 15.75 2.18 13.35
C ARG A 221 14.50 1.38 12.98
N ASP A 222 14.63 0.13 12.53
CA ASP A 222 13.50 -0.65 12.02
C ASP A 222 12.96 -1.67 13.02
N GLY A 223 11.68 -2.00 12.93
CA GLY A 223 11.14 -3.20 13.55
C GLY A 223 11.78 -4.45 12.94
N ALA A 224 11.73 -4.57 11.62
CA ALA A 224 12.48 -5.59 10.89
C ALA A 224 13.04 -5.07 9.55
N GLN A 225 14.14 -5.66 9.08
CA GLN A 225 14.66 -5.47 7.73
C GLN A 225 14.93 -6.84 7.07
N VAL A 226 14.56 -6.98 5.80
CA VAL A 226 14.90 -8.13 4.95
C VAL A 226 15.75 -7.65 3.76
N LEU A 227 17.02 -8.06 3.76
CA LEU A 227 18.03 -7.75 2.75
C LEU A 227 18.70 -9.06 2.28
N ASN A 228 17.98 -9.81 1.46
CA ASN A 228 18.49 -10.98 0.74
C ASN A 228 18.97 -10.56 -0.66
N HIS A 229 20.18 -11.00 -1.05
CA HIS A 229 20.70 -10.89 -2.41
C HIS A 229 20.69 -12.25 -3.14
N LEU A 230 19.77 -13.14 -2.73
CA LEU A 230 19.67 -14.51 -3.22
C LEU A 230 19.03 -14.63 -4.61
N ALA A 231 18.11 -13.73 -4.94
CA ALA A 231 17.51 -13.63 -6.27
C ALA A 231 18.35 -12.70 -7.17
N THR A 232 18.58 -13.14 -8.41
CA THR A 232 19.48 -12.42 -9.34
C THR A 232 18.77 -11.36 -10.19
N GLY A 233 17.43 -11.27 -10.11
CA GLY A 233 16.61 -10.26 -10.77
C GLY A 233 15.13 -10.64 -10.77
N LEU A 234 14.25 -9.74 -11.22
CA LEU A 234 12.78 -9.92 -11.13
C LEU A 234 12.21 -11.17 -11.84
N ALA A 235 12.93 -11.73 -12.82
CA ALA A 235 12.51 -12.96 -13.50
C ALA A 235 12.90 -14.24 -12.73
N ASP A 236 13.64 -14.13 -11.63
CA ASP A 236 14.12 -15.28 -10.85
C ASP A 236 12.94 -16.03 -10.20
N PRO A 237 12.72 -17.31 -10.56
CA PRO A 237 11.61 -18.10 -10.01
C PRO A 237 11.86 -18.54 -8.56
N ALA A 238 13.09 -18.39 -8.03
CA ALA A 238 13.39 -18.75 -6.65
C ALA A 238 12.49 -17.99 -5.66
N ARG A 239 12.08 -18.67 -4.59
CA ARG A 239 11.34 -18.08 -3.48
C ARG A 239 12.07 -18.41 -2.19
N GLU A 240 12.38 -17.38 -1.43
CA GLU A 240 13.09 -17.43 -0.17
C GLU A 240 12.15 -17.78 0.99
N ASN A 241 10.83 -17.63 0.79
CA ASN A 241 9.78 -18.09 1.71
C ASN A 241 9.94 -17.48 3.13
N ILE A 242 10.06 -16.15 3.19
CA ILE A 242 10.12 -15.38 4.42
C ILE A 242 8.68 -15.07 4.88
N ARG A 243 8.33 -15.40 6.14
CA ARG A 243 6.94 -15.35 6.64
C ARG A 243 6.79 -14.62 7.96
N PHE A 244 5.93 -13.62 8.04
CA PHE A 244 5.54 -12.97 9.29
C PHE A 244 4.07 -13.32 9.59
N GLU A 245 3.78 -13.89 10.77
CA GLU A 245 2.47 -14.49 11.08
C GLU A 245 1.92 -14.00 12.43
N ASN A 246 0.85 -13.22 12.43
CA ASN A 246 0.15 -12.70 13.62
C ASN A 246 1.08 -11.89 14.56
N SER A 247 1.91 -11.02 13.98
CA SER A 247 2.99 -10.29 14.67
C SER A 247 2.79 -8.76 14.58
N THR A 248 3.35 -8.00 15.53
CA THR A 248 3.27 -6.53 15.53
C THR A 248 4.65 -5.89 15.42
N PHE A 249 4.73 -4.79 14.68
CA PHE A 249 5.95 -4.04 14.38
C PHE A 249 5.67 -2.55 14.59
N ASP A 250 5.49 -2.15 15.85
CA ASP A 250 4.91 -0.85 16.20
C ASP A 250 5.92 0.09 16.91
N TYR A 251 5.71 1.41 16.83
CA TYR A 251 6.49 2.42 17.59
C TYR A 251 8.01 2.49 17.31
N ASN A 252 8.48 1.92 16.20
CA ASN A 252 9.88 1.98 15.77
C ASN A 252 10.25 3.35 15.16
N GLY A 253 11.53 3.72 15.09
CA GLY A 253 11.98 5.06 14.71
C GLY A 253 11.96 5.37 13.20
N ARG A 254 12.24 4.36 12.35
CA ARG A 254 12.39 4.50 10.89
C ARG A 254 11.31 3.75 10.10
N GLN A 255 11.19 2.43 10.22
CA GLN A 255 9.97 1.71 9.79
C GLN A 255 9.56 0.55 10.70
N GLY A 256 8.32 0.07 10.54
CA GLY A 256 7.92 -1.24 11.03
C GLY A 256 8.63 -2.37 10.29
N LEU A 257 8.74 -2.28 8.96
CA LEU A 257 9.44 -3.25 8.11
C LEU A 257 10.08 -2.60 6.87
N SER A 258 11.37 -2.87 6.64
CA SER A 258 12.06 -2.65 5.35
C SER A 258 12.19 -3.94 4.54
N LEU A 259 11.83 -3.87 3.26
CA LEU A 259 12.05 -4.93 2.27
C LEU A 259 12.98 -4.39 1.18
N THR A 260 14.28 -4.62 1.35
CA THR A 260 15.35 -4.06 0.49
C THR A 260 15.93 -5.07 -0.51
N GLY A 261 15.74 -6.36 -0.24
CA GLY A 261 15.93 -7.44 -1.21
C GLY A 261 15.21 -8.69 -0.71
N VAL A 262 14.25 -9.23 -1.48
CA VAL A 262 13.55 -10.47 -1.14
C VAL A 262 12.69 -10.98 -2.31
N HIS A 263 12.75 -12.29 -2.59
CA HIS A 263 11.78 -12.96 -3.46
C HIS A 263 10.89 -13.91 -2.66
N GLY A 264 9.58 -13.68 -2.61
CA GLY A 264 8.65 -14.56 -1.89
C GLY A 264 8.54 -14.27 -0.40
N PHE A 265 8.15 -13.04 -0.06
CA PHE A 265 7.81 -12.62 1.30
C PHE A 265 6.29 -12.70 1.55
N ARG A 266 5.87 -13.09 2.76
CA ARG A 266 4.46 -13.11 3.14
C ARG A 266 4.24 -12.62 4.57
N ALA A 267 3.35 -11.66 4.76
CA ALA A 267 2.85 -11.23 6.06
C ALA A 267 1.34 -11.53 6.20
N GLU A 268 0.94 -12.17 7.29
CA GLU A 268 -0.46 -12.48 7.61
C GLU A 268 -0.85 -11.93 8.98
N ASN A 269 -1.97 -11.20 9.04
CA ASN A 269 -2.54 -10.64 10.26
C ASN A 269 -1.55 -9.79 11.08
N CYS A 270 -0.63 -9.09 10.40
CA CYS A 270 0.41 -8.30 11.05
C CYS A 270 0.06 -6.80 11.18
N SER A 271 0.63 -6.14 12.18
CA SER A 271 0.62 -4.66 12.31
C SER A 271 1.99 -4.08 11.98
N PHE A 272 2.01 -3.01 11.20
CA PHE A 272 3.16 -2.15 10.93
C PHE A 272 2.72 -0.69 11.16
N SER A 273 2.48 -0.34 12.43
CA SER A 273 1.72 0.86 12.83
C SER A 273 2.50 1.74 13.81
N HIS A 274 2.08 3.00 13.96
CA HIS A 274 2.63 3.93 14.94
C HIS A 274 4.16 4.15 14.88
N THR A 275 4.82 3.87 13.74
CA THR A 275 6.22 4.28 13.51
C THR A 275 6.39 5.76 13.80
N ALA A 276 7.47 6.11 14.49
CA ALA A 276 7.80 7.45 14.95
C ALA A 276 6.69 8.13 15.79
N ARG A 277 5.99 7.35 16.62
CA ARG A 277 5.07 7.84 17.67
C ARG A 277 5.60 7.70 19.10
N ALA A 278 6.67 6.94 19.31
CA ALA A 278 7.30 6.77 20.62
C ALA A 278 8.02 8.07 21.05
N HIS A 279 7.44 8.80 22.01
CA HIS A 279 8.04 10.00 22.58
C HIS A 279 9.30 9.65 23.38
N ASN A 280 10.41 10.33 23.10
CA ASN A 280 11.64 10.27 23.89
C ASN A 280 11.76 11.55 24.71
N ALA A 281 11.85 11.41 26.04
CA ALA A 281 11.86 12.54 26.95
C ALA A 281 13.09 13.44 26.77
N GLY A 282 14.25 12.87 26.44
CA GLY A 282 15.50 13.61 26.19
C GLY A 282 15.46 14.45 24.91
N LEU A 283 14.67 14.04 23.91
CA LEU A 283 14.43 14.82 22.69
C LEU A 283 13.26 15.81 22.82
N GLY A 284 12.34 15.61 23.77
CA GLY A 284 11.06 16.31 23.83
C GLY A 284 10.08 15.97 22.69
N ARG A 285 10.42 15.01 21.81
CA ARG A 285 9.65 14.58 20.63
C ARG A 285 9.84 13.07 20.39
N ALA A 286 9.15 12.53 19.39
CA ALA A 286 9.36 11.15 18.99
C ALA A 286 10.74 10.92 18.34
N VAL A 287 11.29 9.72 18.52
CA VAL A 287 12.42 9.25 17.69
C VAL A 287 11.89 9.05 16.28
N PHE A 288 12.55 9.68 15.30
CA PHE A 288 12.07 9.77 13.91
C PHE A 288 13.28 9.77 12.95
N SER A 289 13.26 8.88 11.98
CA SER A 289 14.09 8.88 10.77
C SER A 289 13.19 8.69 9.55
N ASN A 290 13.51 9.29 8.41
CA ASN A 290 12.72 9.03 7.20
C ASN A 290 12.97 7.60 6.69
N PRO A 291 11.99 6.99 5.98
CA PRO A 291 10.67 7.55 5.66
C PRO A 291 9.65 7.58 6.80
N ALA A 292 9.96 7.04 8.00
CA ALA A 292 9.05 6.92 9.15
C ALA A 292 7.81 6.04 8.86
N ALA A 293 7.96 5.06 7.96
CA ALA A 293 6.85 4.33 7.36
C ALA A 293 6.35 3.12 8.18
N GLY A 294 5.19 2.59 7.84
CA GLY A 294 4.77 1.26 8.32
C GLY A 294 5.61 0.19 7.64
N VAL A 295 5.48 0.10 6.32
CA VAL A 295 6.31 -0.76 5.47
C VAL A 295 6.96 0.05 4.36
N ASP A 296 8.23 -0.22 4.14
CA ASP A 296 9.06 0.36 3.10
C ASP A 296 9.53 -0.74 2.13
N VAL A 297 9.23 -0.56 0.85
CA VAL A 297 9.56 -1.47 -0.25
C VAL A 297 10.52 -0.75 -1.19
N GLU A 298 11.79 -0.77 -0.82
CA GLU A 298 12.87 0.04 -1.39
C GLU A 298 14.01 -0.88 -1.85
N PRO A 299 14.08 -1.30 -3.13
CA PRO A 299 15.11 -2.23 -3.61
C PRO A 299 16.54 -1.64 -3.63
N GLU A 300 17.16 -1.53 -2.45
CA GLU A 300 18.53 -1.07 -2.24
C GLU A 300 19.53 -2.21 -2.47
N GLY A 301 20.10 -2.30 -3.67
CA GLY A 301 21.11 -3.31 -4.01
C GLY A 301 20.56 -4.72 -4.25
N GLY A 302 19.24 -4.91 -4.23
CA GLY A 302 18.56 -6.16 -4.56
C GLY A 302 17.38 -5.96 -5.52
N THR A 303 16.59 -7.01 -5.69
CA THR A 303 15.25 -6.93 -6.29
C THR A 303 14.21 -7.47 -5.31
N VAL A 304 12.99 -6.96 -5.38
CA VAL A 304 11.94 -7.23 -4.40
C VAL A 304 10.68 -7.70 -5.11
N ALA A 305 10.36 -8.99 -5.02
CA ALA A 305 9.24 -9.55 -5.77
C ALA A 305 8.43 -10.60 -5.01
N HIS A 306 7.20 -10.81 -5.48
CA HIS A 306 6.28 -11.84 -4.95
C HIS A 306 6.00 -11.64 -3.47
N LEU A 307 5.58 -10.41 -3.13
CA LEU A 307 5.20 -10.04 -1.77
C LEU A 307 3.70 -10.25 -1.59
N ALA A 308 3.29 -10.80 -0.45
CA ALA A 308 1.88 -10.92 -0.08
C ALA A 308 1.63 -10.41 1.35
N PHE A 309 0.81 -9.38 1.49
CA PHE A 309 0.28 -8.90 2.77
C PHE A 309 -1.19 -9.28 2.84
N VAL A 310 -1.61 -10.02 3.87
CA VAL A 310 -2.99 -10.51 4.03
C VAL A 310 -3.53 -10.13 5.40
N GLY A 311 -4.62 -9.36 5.44
CA GLY A 311 -5.23 -8.89 6.70
C GLY A 311 -4.35 -7.91 7.51
N CYS A 312 -3.32 -7.33 6.89
CA CYS A 312 -2.33 -6.49 7.58
C CYS A 312 -2.80 -5.05 7.80
N ARG A 313 -2.19 -4.37 8.78
CA ARG A 313 -2.51 -3.00 9.20
C ARG A 313 -1.29 -2.09 9.09
N PHE A 314 -1.49 -0.91 8.52
CA PHE A 314 -0.47 0.11 8.26
C PHE A 314 -1.02 1.46 8.73
N VAL A 315 -1.05 1.69 10.05
CA VAL A 315 -1.93 2.70 10.67
C VAL A 315 -1.13 3.75 11.44
N ASP A 316 -1.41 5.02 11.18
CA ASP A 316 -0.96 6.15 12.01
C ASP A 316 0.56 6.25 12.20
N ASN A 317 1.32 5.88 11.17
CA ASN A 317 2.75 6.09 11.10
C ASN A 317 3.09 7.59 10.95
N GLY A 318 4.27 8.00 11.40
CA GLY A 318 4.80 9.35 11.21
C GLY A 318 4.96 9.69 9.74
N GLY A 319 5.52 8.73 9.01
CA GLY A 319 5.57 8.61 7.57
C GLY A 319 4.39 7.86 6.98
N GLN A 320 4.59 7.29 5.79
CA GLN A 320 3.50 6.66 5.03
C GLN A 320 3.06 5.34 5.66
N GLY A 321 1.82 4.91 5.40
CA GLY A 321 1.38 3.55 5.74
C GLY A 321 2.24 2.51 5.02
N LEU A 322 2.30 2.64 3.70
CA LEU A 322 3.18 1.90 2.80
C LEU A 322 3.93 2.88 1.90
N VAL A 323 5.24 2.73 1.76
CA VAL A 323 6.03 3.44 0.76
C VAL A 323 6.76 2.45 -0.14
N SER A 324 6.82 2.78 -1.43
CA SER A 324 7.72 2.18 -2.41
C SER A 324 8.08 3.26 -3.40
N ASP A 325 9.11 4.04 -3.06
CA ASP A 325 9.54 5.16 -3.88
C ASP A 325 10.78 4.81 -4.71
N ARG A 326 10.64 5.01 -6.02
CA ARG A 326 11.76 5.16 -6.95
C ARG A 326 11.27 6.07 -8.07
N PRO A 327 11.74 7.33 -8.15
CA PRO A 327 11.27 8.27 -9.16
C PRO A 327 11.36 7.72 -10.58
N ALA A 328 10.38 8.06 -11.43
CA ALA A 328 10.37 7.67 -12.83
C ALA A 328 11.63 8.21 -13.53
N GLY A 329 12.40 7.30 -14.12
CA GLY A 329 13.71 7.58 -14.73
C GLY A 329 14.23 6.35 -15.49
N PRO A 330 15.49 6.35 -15.95
CA PRO A 330 16.06 5.26 -16.75
C PRO A 330 16.37 3.98 -15.95
N HIS A 331 16.00 3.92 -14.67
CA HIS A 331 16.22 2.73 -13.85
C HIS A 331 15.26 1.61 -14.27
N PRO A 332 15.75 0.37 -14.44
CA PRO A 332 14.88 -0.77 -14.67
C PRO A 332 13.97 -0.99 -13.46
N PRO A 333 12.78 -1.59 -13.65
CA PRO A 333 11.95 -2.06 -12.55
C PRO A 333 12.76 -2.92 -11.57
N ALA A 334 12.60 -2.66 -10.28
CA ALA A 334 13.19 -3.46 -9.20
C ALA A 334 12.13 -4.06 -8.25
N THR A 335 10.84 -3.85 -8.55
CA THR A 335 9.70 -4.50 -7.89
C THR A 335 8.82 -5.26 -8.88
N ALA A 336 8.22 -6.38 -8.44
CA ALA A 336 7.18 -7.09 -9.18
C ALA A 336 6.24 -7.88 -8.25
N ASP A 337 4.98 -8.10 -8.65
CA ASP A 337 4.01 -8.96 -7.95
C ASP A 337 3.92 -8.66 -6.43
N VAL A 338 3.52 -7.43 -6.10
CA VAL A 338 3.31 -6.97 -4.73
C VAL A 338 1.81 -6.92 -4.45
N ARG A 339 1.31 -7.82 -3.61
CA ARG A 339 -0.13 -7.98 -3.35
C ARG A 339 -0.49 -7.63 -1.91
N LEU A 340 -1.51 -6.79 -1.75
CA LEU A 340 -2.14 -6.47 -0.47
C LEU A 340 -3.61 -6.92 -0.53
N VAL A 341 -4.01 -7.80 0.39
CA VAL A 341 -5.34 -8.44 0.42
C VAL A 341 -5.99 -8.20 1.78
N ASP A 342 -7.20 -7.66 1.80
CA ASP A 342 -7.99 -7.33 3.01
C ASP A 342 -7.28 -6.38 4.01
N CYS A 343 -6.22 -5.69 3.57
CA CYS A 343 -5.40 -4.81 4.38
C CYS A 343 -6.10 -3.49 4.75
N THR A 344 -5.62 -2.82 5.81
CA THR A 344 -6.04 -1.47 6.19
C THR A 344 -4.85 -0.52 6.27
N LEU A 345 -4.85 0.53 5.45
CA LEU A 345 -3.84 1.58 5.40
C LEU A 345 -4.49 2.89 5.88
N TRP A 346 -3.87 3.60 6.84
CA TRP A 346 -4.48 4.80 7.45
C TRP A 346 -3.44 5.89 7.70
N GLY A 347 -3.39 6.89 6.80
CA GLY A 347 -2.49 8.03 6.88
C GLY A 347 -3.09 9.21 7.66
N THR A 348 -2.38 9.67 8.69
CA THR A 348 -2.82 10.76 9.60
C THR A 348 -1.89 11.98 9.58
N THR A 349 -0.57 11.76 9.52
CA THR A 349 0.45 12.82 9.35
C THR A 349 1.19 12.73 8.02
N ASN A 350 1.10 11.60 7.33
CA ASN A 350 1.60 11.38 5.97
C ASN A 350 0.60 10.52 5.18
N TRP A 351 0.93 10.18 3.94
CA TRP A 351 0.05 9.46 3.01
C TRP A 351 -0.30 8.05 3.50
N SER A 352 -1.46 7.53 3.10
CA SER A 352 -1.83 6.13 3.40
C SER A 352 -0.95 5.16 2.63
N ALA A 353 -0.66 5.48 1.37
CA ALA A 353 0.39 4.83 0.61
C ALA A 353 1.01 5.78 -0.43
N TRP A 354 2.32 5.63 -0.66
CA TRP A 354 3.09 6.25 -1.74
C TRP A 354 3.71 5.13 -2.57
N VAL A 355 3.34 5.00 -3.84
CA VAL A 355 3.83 3.92 -4.71
C VAL A 355 4.22 4.52 -6.06
N THR A 356 5.49 4.49 -6.43
CA THR A 356 5.95 4.88 -7.78
C THR A 356 6.53 3.70 -8.56
N GLN A 357 6.82 2.58 -7.88
CA GLN A 357 7.34 1.36 -8.49
C GLN A 357 6.22 0.40 -8.97
N PRO A 358 6.48 -0.45 -10.00
CA PRO A 358 5.46 -1.27 -10.63
C PRO A 358 5.11 -2.57 -9.87
N GLY A 359 4.03 -3.22 -10.30
CA GLY A 359 3.62 -4.56 -9.87
C GLY A 359 2.68 -4.62 -8.66
N PHE A 360 2.18 -3.48 -8.19
CA PHE A 360 1.33 -3.40 -7.00
C PHE A 360 -0.16 -3.68 -7.29
N ALA A 361 -0.74 -4.61 -6.53
CA ALA A 361 -2.17 -4.92 -6.55
C ALA A 361 -2.76 -4.86 -5.13
N PHE A 362 -3.90 -4.19 -5.00
CA PHE A 362 -4.67 -4.06 -3.77
C PHE A 362 -6.05 -4.71 -3.97
N GLU A 363 -6.42 -5.60 -3.07
CA GLU A 363 -7.62 -6.45 -3.15
C GLU A 363 -8.40 -6.33 -1.83
N ASN A 364 -9.64 -5.84 -1.88
CA ASN A 364 -10.53 -5.62 -0.73
C ASN A 364 -9.96 -4.71 0.38
N CYS A 365 -8.93 -3.92 0.07
CA CYS A 365 -8.24 -3.06 1.04
C CYS A 365 -9.09 -1.85 1.45
N ARG A 366 -8.83 -1.34 2.66
CA ARG A 366 -9.36 -0.07 3.19
C ARG A 366 -8.23 0.95 3.20
N VAL A 367 -8.41 2.06 2.50
CA VAL A 367 -7.44 3.17 2.39
C VAL A 367 -8.07 4.41 3.03
N TYR A 368 -7.51 4.83 4.16
CA TYR A 368 -8.06 5.90 4.97
C TYR A 368 -7.16 7.14 4.97
N GLY A 369 -7.48 8.09 4.09
CA GLY A 369 -6.61 9.17 3.64
C GLY A 369 -6.17 9.01 2.19
N ALA A 370 -5.20 9.81 1.76
CA ALA A 370 -4.71 9.79 0.38
C ALA A 370 -3.84 8.56 0.05
N PHE A 371 -4.15 7.91 -1.08
CA PHE A 371 -3.17 7.19 -1.89
C PHE A 371 -2.51 8.17 -2.87
N VAL A 372 -1.18 8.11 -3.03
CA VAL A 372 -0.46 9.03 -3.92
C VAL A 372 0.42 8.31 -4.97
N HIS A 373 0.54 8.97 -6.12
CA HIS A 373 1.22 8.54 -7.35
C HIS A 373 0.58 7.32 -8.03
N GLY A 374 1.10 6.12 -7.81
CA GLY A 374 1.05 5.02 -8.77
C GLY A 374 2.24 5.07 -9.74
N CYS A 375 2.46 3.98 -10.47
CA CYS A 375 3.68 3.77 -11.26
C CYS A 375 3.58 4.14 -12.75
N ALA A 376 4.71 4.54 -13.33
CA ALA A 376 4.89 4.75 -14.77
C ALA A 376 5.03 3.42 -15.55
N ALA A 377 4.01 2.57 -15.47
CA ALA A 377 4.04 1.19 -15.99
C ALA A 377 4.21 1.13 -17.52
N ALA A 378 5.12 0.28 -18.00
CA ALA A 378 5.25 -0.04 -19.43
C ALA A 378 4.11 -0.96 -19.88
N THR A 379 3.69 -1.91 -19.02
CA THR A 379 2.63 -2.89 -19.32
C THR A 379 1.41 -2.80 -18.39
N ALA A 380 0.28 -3.36 -18.84
CA ALA A 380 -0.93 -3.47 -18.01
C ALA A 380 -0.78 -4.37 -16.76
N ALA A 381 0.26 -5.21 -16.72
CA ALA A 381 0.59 -6.05 -15.56
C ALA A 381 1.43 -5.29 -14.52
N GLU A 382 2.26 -4.35 -14.96
CA GLU A 382 3.03 -3.48 -14.07
C GLU A 382 2.16 -2.39 -13.41
N ALA A 383 1.09 -1.94 -14.07
CA ALA A 383 0.22 -0.88 -13.56
C ALA A 383 -0.34 -1.19 -12.16
N THR A 384 -0.37 -0.17 -11.29
CA THR A 384 -1.01 -0.26 -9.98
C THR A 384 -2.51 -0.53 -10.11
N ARG A 385 -3.00 -1.55 -9.42
CA ARG A 385 -4.37 -2.09 -9.56
C ARG A 385 -5.10 -2.16 -8.23
N PHE A 386 -6.38 -1.83 -8.23
CA PHE A 386 -7.28 -1.90 -7.08
C PHE A 386 -8.54 -2.69 -7.44
N THR A 387 -8.91 -3.66 -6.61
CA THR A 387 -10.12 -4.49 -6.77
C THR A 387 -10.89 -4.54 -5.46
N GLY A 388 -12.17 -4.15 -5.45
CA GLY A 388 -13.01 -4.17 -4.24
C GLY A 388 -12.60 -3.19 -3.12
N CYS A 389 -11.58 -2.36 -3.34
CA CYS A 389 -11.05 -1.45 -2.31
C CYS A 389 -12.02 -0.32 -1.95
N THR A 390 -11.99 0.09 -0.68
CA THR A 390 -12.69 1.29 -0.19
C THR A 390 -11.67 2.38 0.14
N PHE A 391 -11.87 3.57 -0.42
CA PHE A 391 -11.14 4.79 -0.09
C PHE A 391 -12.08 5.72 0.69
N GLU A 392 -11.64 6.26 1.83
CA GLU A 392 -12.47 7.15 2.67
C GLU A 392 -11.59 8.12 3.47
N ASP A 393 -12.02 9.36 3.67
CA ASP A 393 -11.28 10.35 4.48
C ASP A 393 -11.59 10.23 5.99
N ARG A 394 -11.69 8.99 6.48
CA ARG A 394 -12.14 8.63 7.83
C ARG A 394 -11.17 9.12 8.91
N PRO A 395 -11.62 9.80 9.98
CA PRO A 395 -10.73 10.24 11.06
C PRO A 395 -10.24 9.08 11.92
N TYR A 396 -8.94 9.08 12.26
CA TYR A 396 -8.34 8.13 13.20
C TYR A 396 -8.18 8.77 14.58
N ALA A 397 -8.82 8.22 15.61
CA ALA A 397 -8.73 8.73 16.99
C ALA A 397 -8.92 10.27 17.08
N GLY A 398 -9.95 10.79 16.40
CA GLY A 398 -10.26 12.23 16.32
C GLY A 398 -9.43 13.02 15.29
N ARG A 399 -8.22 12.56 14.91
CA ARG A 399 -7.39 13.22 13.91
C ARG A 399 -7.96 13.03 12.50
N PRO A 400 -7.99 14.07 11.64
CA PRO A 400 -8.31 13.90 10.23
C PRO A 400 -7.37 12.89 9.53
N ALA A 401 -7.85 12.23 8.48
CA ALA A 401 -6.95 11.53 7.57
C ALA A 401 -6.24 12.55 6.69
N LEU A 402 -4.99 12.29 6.32
CA LEU A 402 -4.22 13.23 5.50
C LEU A 402 -4.62 13.15 4.02
N GLY A 403 -4.83 14.33 3.42
CA GLY A 403 -4.63 14.56 1.99
C GLY A 403 -5.61 15.56 1.38
N PRO A 404 -5.27 16.18 0.22
CA PRO A 404 -6.18 17.06 -0.50
C PRO A 404 -7.36 16.30 -1.13
N GLY A 405 -7.22 14.98 -1.31
CA GLY A 405 -8.29 14.06 -1.67
C GLY A 405 -7.86 12.61 -1.45
N LEU A 406 -8.72 11.64 -1.79
CA LEU A 406 -8.47 10.21 -1.53
C LEU A 406 -7.45 9.57 -2.48
N LEU A 407 -7.29 10.13 -3.67
CA LEU A 407 -6.29 9.75 -4.68
C LEU A 407 -5.63 11.00 -5.23
N LEU A 408 -4.30 11.02 -5.28
CA LEU A 408 -3.51 12.04 -5.96
C LEU A 408 -2.48 11.38 -6.88
N SER A 409 -2.80 11.29 -8.17
CA SER A 409 -1.85 10.93 -9.23
C SER A 409 -1.78 12.10 -10.19
N ASP A 410 -0.64 12.79 -10.29
CA ASP A 410 -0.49 13.93 -11.20
C ASP A 410 0.68 13.72 -12.15
N ARG A 411 0.44 13.12 -13.32
CA ARG A 411 1.48 12.78 -14.31
C ARG A 411 2.57 11.84 -13.78
N HIS A 412 2.25 11.02 -12.78
CA HIS A 412 3.15 9.99 -12.26
C HIS A 412 2.79 8.59 -12.78
N ALA A 413 1.49 8.23 -12.72
CA ALA A 413 1.05 6.89 -13.05
C ALA A 413 0.59 6.75 -14.50
N ARG A 414 0.88 5.59 -15.09
CA ARG A 414 0.42 5.16 -16.41
C ARG A 414 -0.51 3.95 -16.24
N GLY A 415 -1.77 4.07 -16.65
CA GLY A 415 -2.69 2.93 -16.74
C GLY A 415 -3.32 2.44 -15.43
N LEU A 416 -3.45 3.29 -14.40
CA LEU A 416 -4.10 2.94 -13.11
C LEU A 416 -5.47 2.29 -13.31
N ARG A 417 -5.80 1.27 -12.50
CA ARG A 417 -7.07 0.53 -12.63
C ARG A 417 -7.78 0.34 -11.30
N PHE A 418 -9.08 0.58 -11.33
CA PHE A 418 -10.00 0.42 -10.21
C PHE A 418 -11.18 -0.46 -10.67
N ALA A 419 -11.46 -1.55 -9.95
CA ALA A 419 -12.54 -2.48 -10.27
C ALA A 419 -13.40 -2.75 -9.03
N GLY A 420 -14.68 -2.38 -9.07
CA GLY A 420 -15.59 -2.53 -7.91
C GLY A 420 -15.20 -1.67 -6.71
N CYS A 421 -14.40 -0.62 -6.90
CA CYS A 421 -13.92 0.22 -5.80
C CYS A 421 -14.96 1.24 -5.36
N ARG A 422 -14.97 1.56 -4.07
CA ARG A 422 -15.81 2.60 -3.45
C ARG A 422 -14.94 3.76 -2.98
N PHE A 423 -15.36 4.99 -3.24
CA PHE A 423 -14.69 6.20 -2.79
C PHE A 423 -15.68 7.06 -2.02
N VAL A 424 -15.37 7.43 -0.78
CA VAL A 424 -16.27 8.14 0.15
C VAL A 424 -15.57 9.39 0.67
N ALA A 425 -15.92 10.56 0.13
CA ALA A 425 -15.37 11.84 0.59
C ALA A 425 -16.37 12.55 1.51
N ALA A 426 -16.11 12.52 2.83
CA ALA A 426 -16.90 13.23 3.83
C ALA A 426 -16.41 14.66 4.09
N ARG A 427 -15.15 14.98 3.79
CA ARG A 427 -14.48 16.24 4.13
C ARG A 427 -13.55 16.78 3.03
N GLY A 428 -12.84 15.91 2.32
CA GLY A 428 -11.87 16.28 1.27
C GLY A 428 -12.45 16.23 -0.15
N ALA A 429 -11.59 16.41 -1.17
CA ALA A 429 -11.96 16.07 -2.54
C ALA A 429 -11.96 14.54 -2.75
N LEU A 430 -12.70 14.04 -3.75
CA LEU A 430 -12.63 12.62 -4.10
C LEU A 430 -11.26 12.27 -4.69
N LEU A 431 -10.95 12.71 -5.90
CA LEU A 431 -9.72 12.34 -6.62
C LEU A 431 -9.12 13.56 -7.36
N ARG A 432 -7.80 13.61 -7.46
CA ARG A 432 -7.07 14.35 -8.50
C ARG A 432 -6.19 13.37 -9.25
N ALA A 433 -6.58 13.04 -10.48
CA ALA A 433 -6.00 11.98 -11.27
C ALA A 433 -5.74 12.48 -12.71
N VAL A 434 -4.46 12.73 -13.00
CA VAL A 434 -3.91 13.06 -14.32
C VAL A 434 -2.90 11.97 -14.70
N PRO A 435 -3.05 11.32 -15.87
CA PRO A 435 -2.14 10.27 -16.31
C PRO A 435 -0.79 10.82 -16.75
N LEU A 436 0.26 10.01 -16.59
CA LEU A 436 1.51 10.18 -17.32
C LEU A 436 1.29 9.71 -18.76
N ALA A 437 0.77 10.62 -19.59
CA ALA A 437 0.64 10.43 -21.03
C ALA A 437 1.69 11.29 -21.73
N VAL A 438 2.49 10.67 -22.61
CA VAL A 438 3.50 11.38 -23.41
C VAL A 438 2.84 12.17 -24.55
N ASP A 439 1.72 11.67 -25.07
CA ASP A 439 0.90 12.29 -26.11
C ASP A 439 -0.59 11.87 -26.01
N ALA A 440 -1.41 12.29 -26.99
CA ALA A 440 -2.84 11.97 -27.09
C ALA A 440 -3.15 10.54 -27.54
N ALA A 441 -2.17 9.81 -28.08
CA ALA A 441 -2.34 8.49 -28.65
C ALA A 441 -2.14 7.36 -27.63
N ASP A 442 -1.41 7.62 -26.53
CA ASP A 442 -1.16 6.66 -25.45
C ASP A 442 -2.40 6.38 -24.58
N SER A 443 -3.44 5.81 -25.18
CA SER A 443 -4.66 5.35 -24.50
C SER A 443 -4.40 4.29 -23.41
N ALA A 444 -3.23 3.65 -23.39
CA ALA A 444 -2.83 2.74 -22.32
C ALA A 444 -2.41 3.48 -21.03
N ALA A 445 -2.15 4.79 -21.10
CA ALA A 445 -1.93 5.61 -19.92
C ALA A 445 -3.21 5.97 -19.16
N ALA A 446 -4.38 5.83 -19.78
CA ALA A 446 -5.68 6.22 -19.24
C ALA A 446 -6.02 5.53 -17.91
N PHE A 447 -6.84 6.19 -17.08
CA PHE A 447 -7.23 5.66 -15.77
C PHE A 447 -8.57 4.94 -15.85
N HIS A 448 -8.54 3.63 -15.58
CA HIS A 448 -9.69 2.74 -15.78
C HIS A 448 -10.53 2.60 -14.51
N PHE A 449 -11.82 2.90 -14.62
CA PHE A 449 -12.81 2.74 -13.54
C PHE A 449 -13.90 1.78 -14.00
N ARG A 450 -13.88 0.55 -13.46
CA ARG A 450 -14.84 -0.51 -13.77
C ARG A 450 -15.79 -0.75 -12.61
N ALA A 451 -17.07 -0.47 -12.80
CA ALA A 451 -18.12 -0.67 -11.80
C ALA A 451 -17.83 0.00 -10.43
N CYS A 452 -17.29 1.23 -10.44
CA CYS A 452 -16.91 1.94 -9.22
C CYS A 452 -18.06 2.80 -8.65
N VAL A 453 -18.02 3.06 -7.35
CA VAL A 453 -18.99 3.93 -6.66
C VAL A 453 -18.28 5.12 -6.03
N PHE A 454 -18.74 6.32 -6.36
CA PHE A 454 -18.27 7.59 -5.84
C PHE A 454 -19.36 8.22 -4.97
N GLU A 455 -19.07 8.39 -3.69
CA GLU A 455 -19.96 8.94 -2.67
C GLU A 455 -19.41 10.26 -2.16
N TRP A 456 -20.15 11.33 -2.40
CA TRP A 456 -19.82 12.67 -1.94
C TRP A 456 -20.71 13.07 -0.77
N ASN A 457 -20.09 13.46 0.34
CA ASN A 457 -20.74 13.84 1.60
C ASN A 457 -20.30 15.24 2.09
N ALA A 458 -19.39 15.93 1.40
CA ALA A 458 -18.79 17.15 1.94
C ALA A 458 -19.82 18.29 2.08
N SER A 459 -20.21 18.57 3.32
CA SER A 459 -20.94 19.77 3.76
C SER A 459 -20.02 20.98 4.02
N GLY A 460 -18.72 20.83 3.74
CA GLY A 460 -17.68 21.83 3.97
C GLY A 460 -17.20 22.51 2.68
N ALA A 461 -16.27 23.45 2.83
CA ALA A 461 -15.65 24.14 1.71
C ALA A 461 -15.02 23.13 0.73
N VAL A 462 -15.52 23.12 -0.50
CA VAL A 462 -15.05 22.21 -1.55
C VAL A 462 -13.56 22.46 -1.79
N GLY A 463 -12.76 21.39 -1.70
CA GLY A 463 -11.35 21.42 -2.10
C GLY A 463 -11.18 21.73 -3.61
N PRO A 464 -9.97 21.60 -4.17
CA PRO A 464 -9.81 21.68 -5.62
C PRO A 464 -10.76 20.68 -6.31
N ALA A 465 -11.35 21.10 -7.43
CA ALA A 465 -12.32 20.31 -8.17
C ALA A 465 -11.79 18.89 -8.45
N ALA A 466 -12.66 17.88 -8.35
CA ALA A 466 -12.28 16.48 -8.51
C ALA A 466 -11.93 16.22 -9.99
N LEU A 467 -10.64 16.32 -10.32
CA LEU A 467 -10.11 16.27 -11.67
C LEU A 467 -9.81 14.83 -12.05
N LEU A 468 -10.47 14.34 -13.10
CA LEU A 468 -10.19 13.09 -13.78
C LEU A 468 -9.84 13.40 -15.22
N ALA A 469 -8.56 13.44 -15.55
CA ALA A 469 -8.08 13.54 -16.92
C ALA A 469 -7.91 12.14 -17.53
N GLY A 470 -8.35 11.95 -18.78
CA GLY A 470 -8.34 10.64 -19.45
C GLY A 470 -9.02 9.47 -18.70
N PRO A 471 -10.19 9.62 -18.03
CA PRO A 471 -10.84 8.49 -17.37
C PRO A 471 -11.53 7.58 -18.38
N VAL A 472 -11.38 6.26 -18.21
CA VAL A 472 -12.07 5.23 -18.99
C VAL A 472 -13.02 4.47 -18.08
N PHE A 473 -14.31 4.74 -18.23
CA PHE A 473 -15.39 4.07 -17.48
C PHE A 473 -15.84 2.79 -18.20
N SER A 474 -16.15 1.74 -17.42
CA SER A 474 -16.75 0.49 -17.92
C SER A 474 -17.63 -0.17 -16.83
N GLY A 475 -18.55 -1.06 -17.22
CA GLY A 475 -19.58 -1.55 -16.29
C GLY A 475 -20.44 -0.40 -15.72
N THR A 476 -21.07 -0.60 -14.57
CA THR A 476 -21.94 0.42 -13.95
C THR A 476 -21.19 1.27 -12.93
N THR A 477 -20.70 2.44 -13.33
CA THR A 477 -20.07 3.42 -12.43
C THR A 477 -21.07 4.48 -11.98
N VAL A 478 -21.11 4.77 -10.67
CA VAL A 478 -22.14 5.64 -10.07
C VAL A 478 -21.50 6.74 -9.23
N PHE A 479 -21.84 7.99 -9.50
CA PHE A 479 -21.58 9.15 -8.65
C PHE A 479 -22.88 9.51 -7.91
N ARG A 480 -22.87 9.49 -6.58
CA ARG A 480 -24.05 9.74 -5.74
C ARG A 480 -23.69 10.50 -4.46
N ASN A 481 -24.69 11.05 -3.79
CA ASN A 481 -24.52 11.52 -2.42
C ASN A 481 -24.21 10.31 -1.53
N GLY A 482 -23.32 10.47 -0.56
CA GLY A 482 -23.12 9.45 0.47
C GLY A 482 -24.24 9.46 1.53
N PRO A 483 -24.08 8.68 2.61
CA PRO A 483 -25.12 8.49 3.63
C PRO A 483 -25.25 9.63 4.67
N GLU A 484 -24.98 10.90 4.33
CA GLU A 484 -25.12 12.04 5.25
C GLU A 484 -26.57 12.17 5.78
N PRO A 485 -26.78 12.47 7.08
CA PRO A 485 -28.12 12.68 7.64
C PRO A 485 -28.81 13.88 6.98
N ALA A 486 -30.01 13.67 6.42
CA ALA A 486 -30.75 14.69 5.67
C ALA A 486 -30.94 16.03 6.41
N ALA A 487 -30.95 16.01 7.75
CA ALA A 487 -31.04 17.19 8.61
C ALA A 487 -29.92 18.23 8.40
N ARG A 488 -28.69 17.83 8.04
CA ARG A 488 -27.56 18.77 7.84
C ARG A 488 -27.66 19.58 6.54
N LEU A 489 -28.28 19.02 5.51
CA LEU A 489 -28.39 19.64 4.18
C LEU A 489 -29.45 20.75 4.10
N ALA A 490 -30.33 20.86 5.11
CA ALA A 490 -31.47 21.77 5.10
C ALA A 490 -31.14 23.24 5.45
N GLY A 491 -30.03 23.49 6.15
CA GLY A 491 -29.69 24.83 6.67
C GLY A 491 -28.32 25.39 6.23
N ALA A 492 -27.50 24.61 5.51
CA ALA A 492 -26.23 25.12 5.00
C ALA A 492 -26.49 26.15 3.86
N PRO A 493 -25.85 27.34 3.89
CA PRO A 493 -25.92 28.26 2.76
C PRO A 493 -25.36 27.57 1.50
N ALA A 494 -25.85 28.01 0.35
CA ALA A 494 -25.52 27.39 -0.94
C ALA A 494 -24.06 27.69 -1.33
N SER A 495 -23.14 26.89 -0.78
CA SER A 495 -21.73 26.91 -1.11
C SER A 495 -21.52 26.33 -2.50
N ARG A 496 -20.53 26.86 -3.24
CA ARG A 496 -20.20 26.48 -4.62
C ARG A 496 -20.40 24.98 -4.86
N ALA A 497 -21.36 24.66 -5.74
CA ALA A 497 -21.66 23.30 -6.18
C ALA A 497 -20.39 22.47 -6.44
N ALA A 498 -20.34 21.25 -5.89
CA ALA A 498 -19.19 20.36 -6.05
C ALA A 498 -18.96 20.07 -7.55
N ALA A 499 -17.73 20.30 -8.02
CA ALA A 499 -17.36 20.16 -9.41
C ALA A 499 -16.48 18.92 -9.63
N PHE A 500 -17.00 17.97 -10.39
CA PHE A 500 -16.21 16.95 -11.07
C PHE A 500 -15.71 17.55 -12.39
N VAL A 501 -14.48 17.25 -12.80
CA VAL A 501 -13.94 17.69 -14.08
C VAL A 501 -13.44 16.47 -14.84
N PHE A 502 -14.00 16.22 -16.02
CA PHE A 502 -13.55 15.19 -16.94
C PHE A 502 -12.71 15.85 -18.04
N GLY A 503 -11.42 15.50 -18.07
CA GLY A 503 -10.40 16.11 -18.92
C GLY A 503 -9.71 17.33 -18.31
N ASP A 504 -8.54 17.70 -18.86
CA ASP A 504 -7.78 18.93 -18.61
C ASP A 504 -7.29 19.42 -19.98
N ALA A 505 -7.22 20.72 -20.24
CA ALA A 505 -6.60 21.23 -21.47
C ALA A 505 -5.15 20.73 -21.65
N ARG A 506 -4.48 20.44 -20.53
CA ARG A 506 -3.10 19.97 -20.44
C ARG A 506 -2.99 18.44 -20.31
N ALA A 507 -4.08 17.71 -20.51
CA ALA A 507 -4.09 16.25 -20.56
C ALA A 507 -4.67 15.77 -21.89
N PRO A 508 -3.88 15.09 -22.73
CA PRO A 508 -4.23 14.91 -24.12
C PRO A 508 -5.22 13.74 -24.38
N LEU A 509 -5.59 12.99 -23.33
CA LEU A 509 -6.48 11.84 -23.43
C LEU A 509 -7.96 12.20 -23.19
N PRO A 510 -8.89 11.72 -24.05
CA PRO A 510 -10.32 11.91 -23.87
C PRO A 510 -10.84 11.17 -22.64
N ALA A 511 -11.91 11.68 -22.04
CA ALA A 511 -12.77 10.85 -21.20
C ALA A 511 -13.55 9.86 -22.07
N VAL A 512 -13.74 8.63 -21.61
CA VAL A 512 -14.41 7.56 -22.37
C VAL A 512 -15.38 6.79 -21.48
N LEU A 513 -16.58 6.48 -21.98
CA LEU A 513 -17.43 5.40 -21.45
C LEU A 513 -17.48 4.27 -22.48
N GLN A 514 -16.90 3.12 -22.15
CA GLN A 514 -16.89 1.93 -23.00
C GLN A 514 -18.25 1.21 -22.97
N ALA A 515 -18.59 0.55 -24.09
CA ALA A 515 -19.72 -0.36 -24.17
C ALA A 515 -19.24 -1.82 -23.92
N PRO A 516 -19.99 -2.66 -23.20
CA PRO A 516 -21.18 -2.31 -22.42
C PRO A 516 -20.80 -1.55 -21.14
N GLY A 517 -21.54 -0.48 -20.83
CA GLY A 517 -21.25 0.35 -19.67
C GLY A 517 -22.35 1.36 -19.33
N ARG A 518 -22.40 1.77 -18.07
CA ARG A 518 -23.33 2.78 -17.56
C ARG A 518 -22.60 3.73 -16.63
N LEU A 519 -22.79 5.03 -16.84
CA LEU A 519 -22.33 6.09 -15.95
C LEU A 519 -23.55 6.84 -15.40
N GLU A 520 -23.71 6.86 -14.08
CA GLU A 520 -24.81 7.55 -13.40
C GLU A 520 -24.28 8.74 -12.61
N LEU A 521 -24.79 9.94 -12.89
CA LEU A 521 -24.40 11.20 -12.26
C LEU A 521 -25.57 11.71 -11.39
N ARG A 522 -25.52 11.42 -10.08
CA ARG A 522 -26.63 11.59 -9.11
C ARG A 522 -26.23 12.32 -7.82
N VAL A 523 -25.13 13.07 -7.84
CA VAL A 523 -24.75 13.95 -6.71
C VAL A 523 -25.60 15.22 -6.78
N ARG A 524 -26.33 15.57 -5.72
CA ARG A 524 -27.19 16.76 -5.65
C ARG A 524 -26.34 18.02 -5.49
N ARG A 525 -26.77 19.14 -6.09
CA ARG A 525 -26.04 20.43 -6.09
C ARG A 525 -24.58 20.26 -6.54
N ALA A 526 -24.37 19.44 -7.57
CA ALA A 526 -23.06 19.17 -8.13
C ALA A 526 -23.10 19.20 -9.66
N GLY A 527 -21.94 19.46 -10.25
CA GLY A 527 -21.75 19.47 -11.69
C GLY A 527 -20.59 18.56 -12.11
N THR A 528 -20.76 17.89 -13.24
CA THR A 528 -19.68 17.25 -14.00
C THR A 528 -19.37 18.13 -15.20
N LEU A 529 -18.15 18.68 -15.22
CA LEU A 529 -17.66 19.57 -16.27
C LEU A 529 -16.75 18.80 -17.24
N VAL A 530 -17.15 18.67 -18.49
CA VAL A 530 -16.30 18.13 -19.56
C VAL A 530 -15.44 19.27 -20.13
N ARG A 531 -14.12 19.13 -20.01
CA ARG A 531 -13.10 19.99 -20.62
C ARG A 531 -12.31 19.17 -21.63
N GLY A 532 -12.46 19.48 -22.92
CA GLY A 532 -11.95 18.64 -24.01
C GLY A 532 -12.97 17.59 -24.45
N HIS A 533 -12.55 16.33 -24.63
CA HIS A 533 -13.36 15.30 -25.27
C HIS A 533 -13.97 14.31 -24.29
N PHE A 534 -15.26 13.98 -24.47
CA PHE A 534 -15.94 12.86 -23.82
C PHE A 534 -16.62 11.96 -24.86
N ASP A 535 -16.14 10.73 -24.99
CA ASP A 535 -16.62 9.76 -25.97
C ASP A 535 -17.42 8.64 -25.29
N VAL A 536 -18.71 8.51 -25.64
CA VAL A 536 -19.62 7.49 -25.09
C VAL A 536 -19.87 6.44 -26.15
N GLY A 537 -19.45 5.19 -25.91
CA GLY A 537 -19.63 4.08 -26.84
C GLY A 537 -18.82 4.18 -28.14
N ARG A 538 -17.72 4.95 -28.16
CA ARG A 538 -16.76 4.97 -29.28
C ARG A 538 -15.72 3.85 -29.08
N GLY A 539 -15.89 2.74 -29.79
CA GLY A 539 -14.94 1.62 -29.75
C GLY A 539 -15.48 0.34 -30.38
N PRO A 540 -14.67 -0.73 -30.47
CA PRO A 540 -15.00 -2.00 -31.11
C PRO A 540 -15.91 -2.90 -30.23
N GLY A 541 -16.99 -2.34 -29.70
CA GLY A 541 -18.04 -3.13 -29.05
C GLY A 541 -18.80 -3.98 -30.07
N ARG A 542 -19.47 -5.05 -29.61
CA ARG A 542 -20.44 -5.77 -30.45
C ARG A 542 -21.60 -4.84 -30.77
N ALA A 543 -22.32 -5.10 -31.86
CA ALA A 543 -23.52 -4.33 -32.21
C ALA A 543 -24.63 -4.37 -31.13
N THR A 544 -24.55 -5.34 -30.20
CA THR A 544 -25.42 -5.49 -29.03
C THR A 544 -24.98 -4.69 -27.80
N ASP A 545 -23.74 -4.22 -27.76
CA ASP A 545 -23.17 -3.58 -26.57
C ASP A 545 -23.55 -2.10 -26.56
N SER A 546 -24.18 -1.64 -25.47
CA SER A 546 -24.64 -0.26 -25.29
C SER A 546 -23.89 0.47 -24.18
N ALA A 547 -23.65 1.76 -24.39
CA ALA A 547 -23.09 2.66 -23.39
C ALA A 547 -24.13 3.70 -22.97
N GLN A 548 -24.45 3.80 -21.67
CA GLN A 548 -25.46 4.75 -21.19
C GLN A 548 -24.89 5.75 -20.19
N VAL A 549 -25.10 7.05 -20.41
CA VAL A 549 -24.92 8.11 -19.40
C VAL A 549 -26.30 8.53 -18.90
N ALA A 550 -26.47 8.65 -17.58
CA ALA A 550 -27.68 9.15 -16.93
C ALA A 550 -27.35 10.33 -16.01
N VAL A 551 -28.00 11.48 -16.22
CA VAL A 551 -27.86 12.68 -15.40
C VAL A 551 -29.12 12.83 -14.56
N GLY A 552 -29.01 12.54 -13.26
CA GLY A 552 -30.14 12.50 -12.33
C GLY A 552 -30.46 13.84 -11.66
N ALA A 553 -31.55 13.84 -10.90
CA ALA A 553 -32.08 15.02 -10.21
C ALA A 553 -31.03 15.78 -9.37
N GLY A 554 -30.89 17.08 -9.63
CA GLY A 554 -29.97 17.96 -8.93
C GLY A 554 -28.50 17.87 -9.37
N HIS A 555 -28.19 17.11 -10.42
CA HIS A 555 -26.87 17.05 -11.04
C HIS A 555 -26.85 17.76 -12.41
N THR A 556 -25.75 18.43 -12.74
CA THR A 556 -25.55 19.08 -14.04
C THR A 556 -24.39 18.44 -14.80
N LEU A 557 -24.61 18.01 -16.05
CA LEU A 557 -23.53 17.72 -16.99
C LEU A 557 -23.28 18.97 -17.84
N ALA A 558 -22.13 19.60 -17.69
CA ALA A 558 -21.76 20.82 -18.41
C ALA A 558 -20.60 20.53 -19.38
N LEU A 559 -20.70 21.03 -20.61
CA LEU A 559 -19.59 21.05 -21.58
C LEU A 559 -19.08 22.48 -21.67
N ALA A 560 -17.79 22.70 -21.42
CA ALA A 560 -17.17 24.00 -21.59
C ALA A 560 -15.74 23.88 -22.13
N ALA A 561 -15.44 24.68 -23.15
CA ALA A 561 -14.07 24.97 -23.56
C ALA A 561 -13.23 25.37 -22.32
N ALA A 562 -11.98 24.92 -22.24
CA ALA A 562 -11.11 25.28 -21.13
C ALA A 562 -10.58 26.71 -21.30
N GLU A 563 -10.16 27.07 -22.51
CA GLU A 563 -9.71 28.41 -22.91
C GLU A 563 -10.44 28.93 -24.17
N ALA A 564 -10.16 30.18 -24.56
CA ALA A 564 -10.75 30.77 -25.75
C ALA A 564 -10.11 30.20 -27.02
N GLY A 565 -10.90 29.49 -27.84
CA GLY A 565 -10.44 28.76 -29.02
C GLY A 565 -10.55 27.24 -28.87
N ASP A 566 -10.58 26.74 -27.62
CA ASP A 566 -10.85 25.34 -27.35
C ASP A 566 -12.28 24.93 -27.71
N THR A 567 -12.49 23.63 -27.82
CA THR A 567 -13.79 23.01 -28.08
C THR A 567 -14.03 21.84 -27.13
N ALA A 568 -14.98 21.97 -26.20
CA ALA A 568 -15.47 20.80 -25.48
C ALA A 568 -16.39 19.97 -26.38
N THR A 569 -16.09 18.68 -26.55
CA THR A 569 -16.80 17.79 -27.47
C THR A 569 -17.38 16.59 -26.73
N LEU A 570 -18.66 16.31 -26.95
CA LEU A 570 -19.32 15.06 -26.58
C LEU A 570 -19.68 14.27 -27.83
N TYR A 571 -19.28 13.01 -27.89
CA TYR A 571 -19.72 12.06 -28.92
C TYR A 571 -20.53 10.93 -28.30
N LEU A 572 -21.71 10.67 -28.86
CA LEU A 572 -22.55 9.51 -28.53
C LEU A 572 -22.51 8.53 -29.71
N GLY A 573 -21.85 7.38 -29.54
CA GLY A 573 -21.75 6.32 -30.55
C GLY A 573 -23.09 5.67 -30.91
N PRO A 574 -23.16 4.84 -31.97
CA PRO A 574 -24.44 4.35 -32.52
C PRO A 574 -25.32 3.56 -31.55
N THR A 575 -24.73 2.88 -30.58
CA THR A 575 -25.42 2.13 -29.51
C THR A 575 -25.42 2.88 -28.16
N ALA A 576 -24.96 4.14 -28.15
CA ALA A 576 -24.84 4.94 -26.95
C ALA A 576 -26.12 5.76 -26.66
N ARG A 577 -26.37 6.02 -25.38
CA ARG A 577 -27.52 6.77 -24.90
C ARG A 577 -27.11 7.77 -23.81
N LEU A 578 -27.42 9.05 -23.97
CA LEU A 578 -27.39 10.02 -22.88
C LEU A 578 -28.83 10.37 -22.50
N VAL A 579 -29.18 10.15 -21.23
CA VAL A 579 -30.48 10.54 -20.66
C VAL A 579 -30.27 11.62 -19.61
N VAL A 580 -30.91 12.77 -19.81
CA VAL A 580 -31.07 13.81 -18.78
C VAL A 580 -32.43 13.57 -18.12
N GLU A 581 -32.41 12.99 -16.94
CA GLU A 581 -33.61 12.60 -16.19
C GLU A 581 -34.29 13.84 -15.58
N ARG A 582 -35.56 13.72 -15.16
CA ARG A 582 -36.28 14.80 -14.47
C ARG A 582 -35.45 15.43 -13.33
N GLY A 583 -35.30 16.75 -13.37
CA GLY A 583 -34.53 17.55 -12.41
C GLY A 583 -33.00 17.50 -12.61
N GLY A 584 -32.49 16.68 -13.53
CA GLY A 584 -31.10 16.75 -14.01
C GLY A 584 -30.94 17.84 -15.05
N ALA A 585 -29.68 18.24 -15.32
CA ALA A 585 -29.39 19.32 -16.26
C ALA A 585 -28.28 18.97 -17.26
N LEU A 586 -28.44 19.40 -18.52
CA LEU A 586 -27.39 19.42 -19.53
C LEU A 586 -27.12 20.86 -19.97
N GLU A 587 -25.89 21.33 -19.82
CA GLU A 587 -25.45 22.69 -20.14
C GLU A 587 -24.38 22.66 -21.24
N LEU A 588 -24.73 23.14 -22.43
CA LEU A 588 -23.82 23.28 -23.56
C LEU A 588 -23.35 24.73 -23.64
N ARG A 589 -22.16 25.05 -23.11
CA ARG A 589 -21.62 26.42 -23.12
C ARG A 589 -21.05 26.79 -24.49
N ARG A 590 -20.71 28.07 -24.65
CA ARG A 590 -20.06 28.64 -25.84
C ARG A 590 -18.99 27.70 -26.41
N TYR A 591 -19.09 27.42 -27.71
CA TYR A 591 -18.21 26.52 -28.48
C TYR A 591 -18.26 25.02 -28.10
N ALA A 592 -19.17 24.57 -27.23
CA ALA A 592 -19.40 23.15 -27.04
C ALA A 592 -19.94 22.49 -28.33
N ARG A 593 -19.51 21.25 -28.60
CA ARG A 593 -19.97 20.45 -29.76
C ARG A 593 -20.51 19.11 -29.28
N VAL A 594 -21.71 18.75 -29.72
CA VAL A 594 -22.32 17.44 -29.45
C VAL A 594 -22.60 16.73 -30.77
N VAL A 595 -22.05 15.53 -30.94
CA VAL A 595 -22.29 14.67 -32.10
C VAL A 595 -23.02 13.42 -31.65
N VAL A 596 -24.24 13.24 -32.17
CA VAL A 596 -25.15 12.16 -31.75
C VAL A 596 -25.30 11.14 -32.88
N ALA A 597 -24.66 9.98 -32.74
CA ALA A 597 -24.88 8.81 -33.60
C ALA A 597 -25.87 7.80 -32.97
N GLY A 598 -25.97 7.79 -31.64
CA GLY A 598 -26.97 7.05 -30.84
C GLY A 598 -28.14 7.94 -30.41
N GLU A 599 -28.51 7.94 -29.13
CA GLU A 599 -29.67 8.70 -28.63
C GLU A 599 -29.28 9.73 -27.55
N LEU A 600 -29.75 10.97 -27.70
CA LEU A 600 -29.76 12.00 -26.65
C LEU A 600 -31.20 12.31 -26.25
N VAL A 601 -31.56 12.00 -25.00
CA VAL A 601 -32.88 12.20 -24.41
C VAL A 601 -32.82 13.25 -23.30
N VAL A 602 -33.70 14.25 -23.36
CA VAL A 602 -33.97 15.19 -22.27
C VAL A 602 -35.42 15.02 -21.86
N GLU A 603 -35.65 14.52 -20.65
CA GLU A 603 -36.97 14.16 -20.14
C GLU A 603 -37.83 15.37 -19.71
N ALA A 604 -39.12 15.13 -19.48
CA ALA A 604 -40.04 16.14 -18.95
C ALA A 604 -39.64 16.57 -17.53
N GLY A 605 -39.39 17.87 -17.36
CA GLY A 605 -38.87 18.47 -16.14
C GLY A 605 -37.35 18.34 -15.96
N ALA A 606 -36.61 17.93 -16.99
CA ALA A 606 -35.15 18.09 -17.04
C ALA A 606 -34.78 19.50 -17.57
N TYR A 607 -33.58 19.97 -17.28
CA TYR A 607 -33.05 21.25 -17.77
C TYR A 607 -32.13 21.04 -18.97
N TYR A 608 -32.29 21.86 -20.01
CA TYR A 608 -31.42 21.84 -21.18
C TYR A 608 -31.09 23.27 -21.61
N ALA A 609 -29.87 23.70 -21.28
CA ALA A 609 -29.35 25.01 -21.63
C ALA A 609 -28.33 24.88 -22.77
N ARG A 610 -28.50 25.67 -23.83
CA ARG A 610 -27.60 25.68 -24.99
C ARG A 610 -27.24 27.12 -25.35
N ASP A 611 -25.95 27.44 -25.28
CA ASP A 611 -25.38 28.68 -25.80
C ASP A 611 -25.60 28.76 -27.33
N PRO A 612 -25.91 29.94 -27.91
CA PRO A 612 -26.11 30.09 -29.35
C PRO A 612 -24.94 29.61 -30.22
N LEU A 613 -23.70 29.65 -29.70
CA LEU A 613 -22.48 29.20 -30.38
C LEU A 613 -22.11 27.75 -30.06
N ALA A 614 -22.90 27.04 -29.25
CA ALA A 614 -22.79 25.60 -29.09
C ALA A 614 -23.51 24.86 -30.23
N THR A 615 -22.92 23.79 -30.76
CA THR A 615 -23.51 23.01 -31.85
C THR A 615 -23.93 21.61 -31.40
N VAL A 616 -25.06 21.15 -31.92
CA VAL A 616 -25.57 19.78 -31.72
C VAL A 616 -25.96 19.24 -33.09
N ARG A 617 -25.39 18.10 -33.48
CA ARG A 617 -25.61 17.48 -34.79
C ARG A 617 -25.86 15.97 -34.65
N THR A 618 -26.94 15.49 -35.24
CA THR A 618 -27.18 14.05 -35.41
C THR A 618 -26.41 13.52 -36.62
N VAL A 619 -25.97 12.27 -36.58
CA VAL A 619 -25.30 11.58 -37.70
C VAL A 619 -25.81 10.14 -37.83
N GLY A 620 -25.89 9.62 -39.05
CA GLY A 620 -26.41 8.26 -39.29
C GLY A 620 -27.85 8.10 -38.78
N ARG A 621 -28.07 7.15 -37.85
CA ARG A 621 -29.37 6.90 -37.21
C ARG A 621 -29.60 7.68 -35.91
N GLY A 622 -28.71 8.62 -35.59
CA GLY A 622 -28.72 9.31 -34.30
C GLY A 622 -29.95 10.19 -34.06
N GLN A 623 -30.44 10.21 -32.83
CA GLN A 623 -31.69 10.87 -32.44
C GLN A 623 -31.48 11.86 -31.30
N LEU A 624 -32.01 13.07 -31.47
CA LEU A 624 -32.14 14.08 -30.42
C LEU A 624 -33.61 14.18 -30.03
N ARG A 625 -33.93 13.89 -28.77
CA ARG A 625 -35.29 13.93 -28.21
C ARG A 625 -35.31 14.86 -27.01
N VAL A 626 -35.79 16.08 -27.19
CA VAL A 626 -35.99 17.05 -26.11
C VAL A 626 -37.49 17.17 -25.85
N SER A 627 -37.92 16.88 -24.61
CA SER A 627 -39.32 17.04 -24.22
C SER A 627 -39.77 18.49 -24.37
N SER A 628 -41.01 18.73 -24.82
CA SER A 628 -41.63 20.06 -24.80
C SER A 628 -41.82 20.61 -23.38
N ALA A 629 -41.78 19.74 -22.36
CA ALA A 629 -41.77 20.09 -20.95
C ALA A 629 -40.35 20.08 -20.32
N ALA A 630 -39.29 20.09 -21.13
CA ALA A 630 -37.94 20.39 -20.66
C ALA A 630 -37.78 21.89 -20.43
N VAL A 631 -37.05 22.28 -19.38
CA VAL A 631 -36.80 23.69 -19.07
C VAL A 631 -35.63 24.18 -19.91
N LEU A 632 -35.92 25.05 -20.89
CA LEU A 632 -34.96 25.59 -21.87
C LEU A 632 -34.09 26.75 -21.33
N ALA A 633 -34.06 26.92 -20.01
CA ALA A 633 -33.27 27.93 -19.31
C ALA A 633 -32.40 27.26 -18.24
N LEU A 634 -31.27 27.90 -17.90
CA LEU A 634 -30.54 27.52 -16.69
C LEU A 634 -31.47 27.66 -15.46
N PRO A 635 -31.36 26.77 -14.45
CA PRO A 635 -31.97 27.03 -13.15
C PRO A 635 -31.54 28.43 -12.66
N PRO A 636 -32.46 29.26 -12.15
CA PRO A 636 -32.12 30.59 -11.67
C PRO A 636 -31.01 30.49 -10.62
N ALA A 637 -30.05 31.43 -10.66
CA ALA A 637 -28.84 31.38 -9.83
C ALA A 637 -29.14 31.30 -8.32
N ALA A 638 -30.34 31.71 -7.89
CA ALA A 638 -30.84 31.68 -6.51
C ALA A 638 -31.11 30.28 -5.91
N GLN A 639 -30.72 29.18 -6.58
CA GLN A 639 -30.76 27.81 -6.01
C GLN A 639 -29.42 27.04 -6.13
N ARG A 640 -28.33 27.71 -6.49
CA ARG A 640 -26.99 27.12 -6.64
C ARG A 640 -26.15 27.22 -5.38
#